data_AF-A0A8J5VEL8-F1
#
_entry.id   AF-A0A8J5VEL8-F1
#
_cell.length_a   1.000
_cell.length_b   1.000
_cell.length_c   1.000
_cell.angle_alpha   90.00
_cell.angle_beta   90.00
_cell.angle_gamma   90.00
#
_symmetry.space_group_name_H-M   'P 1'
#
loop_
_entity.id
_entity.type
_entity.pdbx_description
1 polymer ?
#
loop_
_entity_poly.entity_id
_entity_poly.type
_entity_poly.pdbx_seq_one_letter_code
_entity_poly.pdbx_strand_id
1 'polypeptide(L)'
;MGTQVGHVAPGAGFLVIGLWQLFNHIRLFALRPSSYAAPVWFPVRGVRYLELGLVIVGTVASILMELVIGPARHQPFDDDGTIPSYHLHNFEHASISLALLVFAAVTIHMDRVRAPMRDAVSQLVAAAAFAQQLLIFHLHSADHMGVEGQFHWLLQTVIAVTLATTLLGIPCPRSFAVSLVRSASLVFQGVWFIVMGVMLWTPPLIPKGCFLNYEEGHDVVRCRTDEALHRAKSLVNLQFSWYLTGTVVFVVVLYLQLIKRYPEEPRYVPLVKGSGDGRFSIGDDDEDDLEAAKGGIGHVASGGNPMEIDSRGIAYRSCACAIVRRAAFFPVSRHGGEAIDRPKEPPPPSEAAAEKVDGSQELQLPAEIDWDRLDKWRFFVLGAGLFSAVSTALYPAVVLKTRLQVAPAPPPAHAASGAALPPSAAAAATAILRREGPLAFYRGFATSLAGTVPARALYMGALEATRSAIGPAALRLGAPEPAASAAAGAAAGLAAAVAAQVVWTPVDVISQRLMVQGNPCPSSRYRGGLDAFRKIVASEGLRGLYRGFGMSILTYAPSNAVWWATYSLSQKTIWSGIGCYLCEYGVGVQEIDAGEGDSSLQPGYKTVMVVQGVSAAMAGGAAALVTMPLDTIKTRMQVMDGGGEPITVGRTVQRLIKEGGWGACYRGLGPRWASMSLSATTMITTYEFLKRLSAKGQESFDDEKKNRR
;
A
#
# COMPACT_ATOMS: atom_id res chain seq x y z
N MET A 1 25.40 8.87 22.66
CA MET A 1 25.01 9.60 21.43
C MET A 1 24.75 11.06 21.84
N GLY A 2 24.73 12.01 20.90
CA GLY A 2 24.74 13.46 21.21
C GLY A 2 26.09 14.16 20.95
N THR A 3 27.06 13.43 20.39
CA THR A 3 28.32 13.97 19.87
C THR A 3 28.60 13.38 18.49
N GLN A 4 29.51 14.02 17.74
CA GLN A 4 29.97 13.48 16.45
C GLN A 4 30.48 12.03 16.60
N VAL A 5 31.32 11.77 17.60
CA VAL A 5 31.88 10.43 17.85
C VAL A 5 30.80 9.45 18.27
N GLY A 6 29.85 9.88 19.11
CA GLY A 6 28.74 9.06 19.59
C GLY A 6 27.79 8.58 18.49
N HIS A 7 27.77 9.22 17.32
CA HIS A 7 27.00 8.77 16.15
C HIS A 7 27.85 8.03 15.12
N VAL A 8 29.07 8.52 14.85
CA VAL A 8 29.96 7.93 13.84
C VAL A 8 30.47 6.56 14.26
N ALA A 9 30.85 6.36 15.53
CA ALA A 9 31.42 5.08 15.98
C ALA A 9 30.38 3.94 15.99
N PRO A 10 29.16 4.10 16.56
CA PRO A 10 28.12 3.09 16.42
C PRO A 10 27.70 2.89 14.96
N GLY A 11 27.63 3.96 14.17
CA GLY A 11 27.35 3.90 12.74
C GLY A 11 28.35 3.04 11.96
N ALA A 12 29.64 3.19 12.25
CA ALA A 12 30.69 2.35 11.68
C ALA A 12 30.54 0.87 12.09
N GLY A 13 30.18 0.60 13.34
CA GLY A 13 29.88 -0.76 13.81
C GLY A 13 28.74 -1.42 13.04
N PHE A 14 27.60 -0.73 12.94
CA PHE A 14 26.45 -1.19 12.14
C PHE A 14 26.79 -1.37 10.66
N LEU A 15 27.60 -0.47 10.09
CA LEU A 15 28.02 -0.55 8.69
C LEU A 15 28.89 -1.79 8.45
N VAL A 16 29.89 -2.04 9.30
CA VAL A 16 30.80 -3.20 9.16
C VAL A 16 30.03 -4.50 9.32
N ILE A 17 29.22 -4.63 10.37
CA ILE A 17 28.39 -5.83 10.61
C ILE A 17 27.36 -6.02 9.49
N GLY A 18 26.74 -4.93 9.04
CA GLY A 18 25.77 -4.93 7.95
C GLY A 18 26.38 -5.40 6.63
N LEU A 19 27.56 -4.89 6.26
CA LEU A 19 28.28 -5.28 5.05
C LEU A 19 28.72 -6.75 5.12
N TRP A 20 29.20 -7.18 6.29
CA TRP A 20 29.56 -8.58 6.55
C TRP A 20 28.36 -9.51 6.37
N GLN A 21 27.21 -9.18 6.95
CA GLN A 21 25.97 -9.94 6.82
C GLN A 21 25.47 -9.94 5.36
N LEU A 22 25.46 -8.78 4.71
CA LEU A 22 24.99 -8.63 3.33
C LEU A 22 25.81 -9.50 2.37
N PHE A 23 27.13 -9.40 2.45
CA PHE A 23 28.05 -10.20 1.65
C PHE A 23 27.81 -11.70 1.86
N ASN A 24 27.74 -12.15 3.11
CA ASN A 24 27.63 -13.58 3.41
C ASN A 24 26.26 -14.16 3.05
N HIS A 25 25.16 -13.40 3.21
CA HIS A 25 23.84 -13.86 2.74
C HIS A 25 23.80 -14.01 1.22
N ILE A 26 24.32 -13.03 0.47
CA ILE A 26 24.40 -13.11 -0.99
C ILE A 26 25.29 -14.28 -1.42
N ARG A 27 26.47 -14.42 -0.81
CA ARG A 27 27.39 -15.52 -1.10
C ARG A 27 26.78 -16.89 -0.80
N LEU A 28 26.12 -17.05 0.35
CA LEU A 28 25.47 -18.31 0.73
C LEU A 28 24.35 -18.67 -0.23
N PHE A 29 23.56 -17.69 -0.66
CA PHE A 29 22.50 -17.87 -1.64
C PHE A 29 23.05 -18.21 -3.03
N ALA A 30 24.14 -17.57 -3.46
CA ALA A 30 24.78 -17.83 -4.75
C ALA A 30 25.34 -19.27 -4.84
N LEU A 31 25.97 -19.75 -3.76
CA LEU A 31 26.49 -21.12 -3.70
C LEU A 31 25.39 -22.17 -3.59
N ARG A 32 24.33 -21.90 -2.80
CA ARG A 32 23.29 -22.88 -2.44
C ARG A 32 21.88 -22.27 -2.49
N PRO A 33 21.34 -21.96 -3.67
CA PRO A 33 20.04 -21.29 -3.80
C PRO A 33 18.86 -22.17 -3.37
N SER A 34 18.95 -23.48 -3.57
CA SER A 34 17.85 -24.43 -3.30
C SER A 34 17.72 -24.84 -1.82
N SER A 35 18.82 -24.78 -1.06
CA SER A 35 18.89 -25.14 0.37
C SER A 35 19.13 -23.95 1.29
N TYR A 36 18.98 -22.73 0.77
CA TYR A 36 19.19 -21.50 1.52
C TYR A 36 18.31 -21.44 2.78
N ALA A 37 18.97 -21.21 3.91
CA ALA A 37 18.36 -20.84 5.17
C ALA A 37 19.17 -19.68 5.73
N ALA A 38 18.50 -18.61 6.13
CA ALA A 38 19.15 -17.40 6.60
C ALA A 38 19.68 -17.59 8.03
N PRO A 39 21.01 -17.70 8.24
CA PRO A 39 21.55 -17.72 9.59
C PRO A 39 21.42 -16.34 10.23
N VAL A 40 21.38 -16.33 11.57
CA VAL A 40 21.34 -15.08 12.35
C VAL A 40 22.70 -14.37 12.32
N TRP A 41 23.79 -15.13 12.38
CA TRP A 41 25.18 -14.69 12.39
C TRP A 41 26.04 -15.66 11.57
N PHE A 42 27.22 -15.22 11.10
CA PHE A 42 28.11 -16.05 10.28
C PHE A 42 29.42 -16.41 11.01
N PRO A 43 29.78 -17.71 11.09
CA PRO A 43 31.06 -18.11 11.67
C PRO A 43 32.23 -17.84 10.73
N VAL A 44 33.37 -17.44 11.30
CA VAL A 44 34.63 -17.21 10.58
C VAL A 44 35.64 -18.32 10.91
N ARG A 45 36.42 -18.75 9.91
CA ARG A 45 37.51 -19.70 10.11
C ARG A 45 38.55 -19.09 11.06
N GLY A 46 38.94 -19.81 12.11
CA GLY A 46 39.85 -19.35 13.17
C GLY A 46 39.14 -18.69 14.35
N VAL A 47 38.30 -17.68 14.11
CA VAL A 47 37.53 -16.99 15.17
C VAL A 47 36.05 -17.22 14.95
N ARG A 48 35.52 -18.34 15.46
CA ARG A 48 34.12 -18.76 15.23
C ARG A 48 33.14 -17.62 15.50
N TYR A 49 33.22 -16.98 16.67
CA TYR A 49 32.28 -15.94 17.10
C TYR A 49 32.71 -14.51 16.74
N LEU A 50 33.50 -14.29 15.67
CA LEU A 50 34.06 -12.97 15.36
C LEU A 50 32.99 -11.87 15.31
N GLU A 51 31.91 -12.10 14.57
CA GLU A 51 30.81 -11.13 14.42
C GLU A 51 30.19 -10.77 15.78
N LEU A 52 29.81 -11.78 16.57
CA LEU A 52 29.20 -11.58 17.89
C LEU A 52 30.19 -10.99 18.90
N GLY A 53 31.48 -11.32 18.77
CA GLY A 53 32.56 -10.74 19.55
C GLY A 53 32.74 -9.24 19.27
N LEU A 54 32.68 -8.83 17.99
CA LEU A 54 32.70 -7.42 17.61
C LEU A 54 31.48 -6.67 18.15
N VAL A 55 30.29 -7.30 18.14
CA VAL A 55 29.09 -6.73 18.78
C VAL A 55 29.33 -6.52 20.28
N ILE A 56 29.84 -7.54 21.00
CA ILE A 56 30.11 -7.45 22.45
C ILE A 56 31.11 -6.34 22.76
N VAL A 57 32.24 -6.30 22.04
CA VAL A 57 33.27 -5.28 22.26
C VAL A 57 32.71 -3.89 21.99
N GLY A 58 31.97 -3.72 20.90
CA GLY A 58 31.34 -2.45 20.54
C GLY A 58 30.30 -1.98 21.56
N THR A 59 29.44 -2.87 22.05
CA THR A 59 28.38 -2.52 23.02
C THR A 59 28.93 -2.28 24.40
N VAL A 60 29.93 -3.05 24.86
CA VAL A 60 30.63 -2.79 26.13
C VAL A 60 31.35 -1.45 26.07
N ALA A 61 32.08 -1.17 24.98
CA ALA A 61 32.72 0.13 24.79
C ALA A 61 31.69 1.27 24.79
N SER A 62 30.54 1.10 24.13
CA SER A 62 29.47 2.09 24.13
C SER A 62 28.89 2.32 25.53
N ILE A 63 28.62 1.26 26.31
CA ILE A 63 28.11 1.40 27.68
C ILE A 63 29.12 2.14 28.57
N LEU A 64 30.41 1.80 28.47
CA LEU A 64 31.47 2.48 29.22
C LEU A 64 31.60 3.95 28.80
N MET A 65 31.48 4.25 27.51
CA MET A 65 31.52 5.62 27.02
C MET A 65 30.35 6.45 27.53
N GLU A 66 29.12 5.92 27.53
CA GLU A 66 27.94 6.68 27.96
C GLU A 66 27.86 6.82 29.50
N LEU A 67 28.23 5.79 30.27
CA LEU A 67 28.03 5.79 31.73
C LEU A 67 29.25 6.18 32.57
N VAL A 68 30.47 6.04 32.02
CA VAL A 68 31.72 6.19 32.80
C VAL A 68 32.62 7.28 32.24
N ILE A 69 32.82 7.32 30.93
CA ILE A 69 33.85 8.19 30.30
C ILE A 69 33.26 9.54 29.84
N GLY A 70 32.06 9.54 29.28
CA GLY A 70 31.39 10.72 28.73
C GLY A 70 30.84 11.72 29.76
N PRO A 71 30.29 11.31 30.91
CA PRO A 71 29.64 12.25 31.82
C PRO A 71 30.61 13.15 32.60
N ALA A 72 30.20 14.40 32.88
CA ALA A 72 30.98 15.32 33.70
C ALA A 72 31.13 14.74 35.12
N ARG A 73 32.37 14.63 35.63
CA ARG A 73 32.78 13.95 36.89
C ARG A 73 32.95 12.44 36.82
N HIS A 74 32.76 11.77 35.68
CA HIS A 74 32.94 10.32 35.52
C HIS A 74 32.10 9.46 36.49
N GLN A 75 31.01 10.01 37.02
CA GLN A 75 30.10 9.32 37.94
C GLN A 75 28.69 9.26 37.34
N PRO A 76 28.07 8.07 37.29
CA PRO A 76 26.74 7.90 36.70
C PRO A 76 25.58 8.36 37.61
N PHE A 77 25.84 8.51 38.92
CA PHE A 77 24.87 8.93 39.93
C PHE A 77 25.37 10.18 40.65
N ASP A 78 24.44 10.99 41.15
CA ASP A 78 24.75 12.08 42.09
C ASP A 78 25.15 11.50 43.47
N ASP A 79 25.69 12.34 44.36
CA ASP A 79 26.16 11.93 45.70
C ASP A 79 25.06 11.30 46.58
N ASP A 80 23.79 11.56 46.26
CA ASP A 80 22.61 11.00 46.91
C ASP A 80 22.11 9.67 46.28
N GLY A 81 22.79 9.19 45.23
CA GLY A 81 22.45 7.98 44.49
C GLY A 81 21.33 8.15 43.46
N THR A 82 20.86 9.38 43.21
CA THR A 82 19.86 9.65 42.18
C THR A 82 20.51 9.76 40.78
N ILE A 83 19.72 9.56 39.72
CA ILE A 83 20.19 9.76 38.35
C ILE A 83 20.00 11.25 38.00
N PRO A 84 21.08 11.98 37.70
CA PRO A 84 20.97 13.38 37.33
C PRO A 84 20.16 13.55 36.03
N SER A 85 19.34 14.60 35.95
CA SER A 85 18.50 14.87 34.77
C SER A 85 19.31 15.01 33.48
N TYR A 86 20.50 15.61 33.55
CA TYR A 86 21.42 15.77 32.44
C TYR A 86 22.13 14.46 32.03
N HIS A 87 22.00 13.37 32.80
CA HIS A 87 22.56 12.06 32.47
C HIS A 87 21.51 11.06 31.97
N LEU A 88 20.22 11.41 32.00
CA LEU A 88 19.14 10.48 31.68
C LEU A 88 19.26 9.92 30.25
N HIS A 89 19.62 10.76 29.28
CA HIS A 89 19.85 10.35 27.90
C HIS A 89 21.00 9.34 27.74
N ASN A 90 22.06 9.45 28.56
CA ASN A 90 23.18 8.50 28.56
C ASN A 90 22.73 7.11 29.03
N PHE A 91 21.86 7.04 30.04
CA PHE A 91 21.25 5.77 30.48
C PHE A 91 20.34 5.16 29.42
N GLU A 92 19.56 5.99 28.73
CA GLU A 92 18.73 5.55 27.61
C GLU A 92 19.59 4.94 26.47
N HIS A 93 20.70 5.59 26.09
CA HIS A 93 21.66 5.05 25.11
C HIS A 93 22.36 3.77 25.60
N ALA A 94 22.77 3.72 26.86
CA ALA A 94 23.37 2.53 27.46
C ALA A 94 22.39 1.35 27.44
N SER A 95 21.08 1.60 27.61
CA SER A 95 20.05 0.55 27.55
C SER A 95 19.96 -0.09 26.15
N ILE A 96 20.09 0.70 25.07
CA ILE A 96 20.10 0.19 23.69
C ILE A 96 21.31 -0.74 23.48
N SER A 97 22.48 -0.31 23.96
CA SER A 97 23.71 -1.09 23.86
C SER A 97 23.64 -2.38 24.69
N LEU A 98 22.99 -2.33 25.87
CA LEU A 98 22.74 -3.49 26.71
C LEU A 98 21.85 -4.52 26.00
N ALA A 99 20.82 -4.09 25.27
CA ALA A 99 19.95 -5.01 24.51
C ALA A 99 20.73 -5.77 23.43
N LEU A 100 21.64 -5.10 22.72
CA LEU A 100 22.52 -5.72 21.72
C LEU A 100 23.57 -6.63 22.35
N LEU A 101 24.07 -6.28 23.55
CA LEU A 101 24.97 -7.13 24.33
C LEU A 101 24.27 -8.44 24.75
N VAL A 102 23.04 -8.34 25.25
CA VAL A 102 22.21 -9.50 25.61
C VAL A 102 21.96 -10.38 24.39
N PHE A 103 21.64 -9.79 23.23
CA PHE A 103 21.50 -10.53 21.98
C PHE A 103 22.77 -11.34 21.66
N ALA A 104 23.94 -10.73 21.69
CA ALA A 104 25.18 -11.43 21.37
C ALA A 104 25.50 -12.55 22.39
N ALA A 105 25.34 -12.26 23.69
CA ALA A 105 25.60 -13.22 24.76
C ALA A 105 24.66 -14.45 24.70
N VAL A 106 23.35 -14.21 24.52
CA VAL A 106 22.35 -15.28 24.40
C VAL A 106 22.60 -16.11 23.13
N THR A 107 22.91 -15.48 22.01
CA THR A 107 23.21 -16.19 20.75
C THR A 107 24.42 -17.12 20.89
N ILE A 108 25.50 -16.65 21.54
CA ILE A 108 26.67 -17.49 21.83
C ILE A 108 26.30 -18.63 22.77
N HIS A 109 25.54 -18.35 23.83
CA HIS A 109 25.15 -19.36 24.81
C HIS A 109 24.30 -20.46 24.16
N MET A 110 23.29 -20.08 23.37
CA MET A 110 22.42 -21.00 22.61
C MET A 110 23.20 -21.89 21.64
N ASP A 111 24.23 -21.35 20.98
CA ASP A 111 25.11 -22.13 20.11
C ASP A 111 25.99 -23.12 20.90
N ARG A 112 26.53 -22.72 22.05
CA ARG A 112 27.37 -23.58 22.90
C ARG A 112 26.61 -24.77 23.48
N VAL A 113 25.39 -24.54 23.97
CA VAL A 113 24.54 -25.60 24.53
C VAL A 113 23.84 -26.44 23.46
N ARG A 114 24.01 -26.08 22.16
CA ARG A 114 23.36 -26.73 21.01
C ARG A 114 21.84 -26.85 21.20
N ALA A 115 21.21 -25.79 21.74
CA ALA A 115 19.79 -25.80 22.05
C ALA A 115 18.93 -26.07 20.79
N PRO A 116 17.82 -26.83 20.92
CA PRO A 116 16.83 -26.90 19.86
C PRO A 116 16.26 -25.50 19.60
N MET A 117 15.96 -25.20 18.33
CA MET A 117 15.44 -23.88 17.91
C MET A 117 16.35 -22.68 18.20
N ARG A 118 17.67 -22.88 18.40
CA ARG A 118 18.64 -21.79 18.65
C ARG A 118 18.51 -20.59 17.70
N ASP A 119 18.24 -20.83 16.40
CA ASP A 119 18.14 -19.77 15.41
C ASP A 119 16.87 -18.92 15.60
N ALA A 120 15.74 -19.57 15.91
CA ALA A 120 14.47 -18.88 16.15
C ALA A 120 14.53 -18.03 17.43
N VAL A 121 15.12 -18.57 18.51
CA VAL A 121 15.32 -17.83 19.76
C VAL A 121 16.28 -16.66 19.54
N SER A 122 17.39 -16.87 18.82
CA SER A 122 18.35 -15.79 18.53
C SER A 122 17.72 -14.67 17.69
N GLN A 123 16.84 -15.01 16.73
CA GLN A 123 16.08 -14.00 15.99
C GLN A 123 15.06 -13.25 16.85
N LEU A 124 14.40 -13.94 17.78
CA LEU A 124 13.47 -13.29 18.72
C LEU A 124 14.21 -12.28 19.61
N VAL A 125 15.38 -12.64 20.14
CA VAL A 125 16.19 -11.73 20.95
C VAL A 125 16.73 -10.56 20.12
N ALA A 126 17.13 -10.80 18.86
CA ALA A 126 17.49 -9.73 17.94
C ALA A 126 16.32 -8.77 17.68
N ALA A 127 15.11 -9.31 17.45
CA ALA A 127 13.91 -8.51 17.26
C ALA A 127 13.58 -7.69 18.52
N ALA A 128 13.72 -8.27 19.72
CA ALA A 128 13.56 -7.55 20.98
C ALA A 128 14.56 -6.39 21.10
N ALA A 129 15.83 -6.60 20.72
CA ALA A 129 16.84 -5.55 20.72
C ALA A 129 16.50 -4.41 19.75
N PHE A 130 16.06 -4.70 18.52
CA PHE A 130 15.62 -3.67 17.57
C PHE A 130 14.31 -2.99 17.99
N ALA A 131 13.40 -3.71 18.65
CA ALA A 131 12.18 -3.14 19.21
C ALA A 131 12.50 -2.16 20.34
N GLN A 132 13.41 -2.53 21.25
CA GLN A 132 13.90 -1.64 22.29
C GLN A 132 14.61 -0.43 21.69
N GLN A 133 15.47 -0.63 20.69
CA GLN A 133 16.12 0.46 19.97
C GLN A 133 15.10 1.44 19.39
N LEU A 134 14.06 0.94 18.71
CA LEU A 134 12.99 1.77 18.14
C LEU A 134 12.20 2.52 19.22
N LEU A 135 11.83 1.82 20.31
CA LEU A 135 11.05 2.39 21.40
C LEU A 135 11.82 3.50 22.12
N ILE A 136 13.09 3.25 22.49
CA ILE A 136 13.94 4.22 23.17
C ILE A 136 14.14 5.45 22.27
N PHE A 137 14.42 5.29 20.96
CA PHE A 137 14.55 6.45 20.08
C PHE A 137 13.25 7.23 19.86
N HIS A 138 12.09 6.56 19.96
CA HIS A 138 10.79 7.21 19.78
C HIS A 138 10.32 7.96 21.01
N LEU A 139 10.60 7.42 22.21
CA LEU A 139 10.24 7.99 23.51
C LEU A 139 11.44 8.65 24.21
N HIS A 140 12.49 8.97 23.45
CA HIS A 140 13.76 9.46 23.98
C HIS A 140 13.56 10.79 24.72
N SER A 141 14.16 10.94 25.90
CA SER A 141 13.97 12.13 26.75
C SER A 141 14.59 13.41 26.18
N ALA A 142 15.49 13.31 25.20
CA ALA A 142 15.97 14.47 24.45
C ALA A 142 14.95 14.78 23.34
N ASP A 143 14.11 15.79 23.57
CA ASP A 143 13.14 16.27 22.58
C ASP A 143 13.89 16.85 21.37
N HIS A 144 14.17 15.99 20.38
CA HIS A 144 14.78 16.39 19.12
C HIS A 144 13.75 17.16 18.29
N MET A 145 13.50 18.41 18.65
CA MET A 145 12.74 19.34 17.83
C MET A 145 13.65 19.95 16.77
N GLY A 146 13.10 20.18 15.58
CA GLY A 146 13.82 20.85 14.51
C GLY A 146 14.58 19.92 13.56
N VAL A 147 15.86 20.19 13.29
CA VAL A 147 16.63 19.50 12.23
C VAL A 147 17.10 18.12 12.67
N GLU A 148 17.64 18.02 13.89
CA GLU A 148 18.07 16.75 14.50
C GLU A 148 16.91 15.76 14.60
N GLY A 149 15.72 16.25 14.99
CA GLY A 149 14.49 15.44 15.00
C GLY A 149 14.16 14.79 13.68
N GLN A 150 14.36 15.53 12.57
CA GLN A 150 14.11 14.99 11.24
C GLN A 150 15.08 13.85 10.91
N PHE A 151 16.35 13.95 11.30
CA PHE A 151 17.33 12.87 11.13
C PHE A 151 16.95 11.62 11.93
N HIS A 152 16.57 11.79 13.20
CA HIS A 152 16.18 10.69 14.09
C HIS A 152 14.86 10.04 13.65
N TRP A 153 13.88 10.81 13.19
CA TRP A 153 12.60 10.26 12.69
C TRP A 153 12.82 9.36 11.45
N LEU A 154 13.70 9.79 10.54
CA LEU A 154 14.09 8.98 9.38
C LEU A 154 14.87 7.72 9.79
N LEU A 155 15.75 7.84 10.80
CA LEU A 155 16.45 6.71 11.38
C LEU A 155 15.49 5.66 11.98
N GLN A 156 14.47 6.11 12.74
CA GLN A 156 13.42 5.24 13.29
C GLN A 156 12.72 4.44 12.20
N THR A 157 12.46 5.05 11.04
CA THR A 157 11.86 4.36 9.89
C THR A 157 12.74 3.20 9.40
N VAL A 158 14.06 3.38 9.34
CA VAL A 158 15.02 2.33 8.95
C VAL A 158 15.10 1.21 10.00
N ILE A 159 15.09 1.57 11.28
CA ILE A 159 15.07 0.60 12.38
C ILE A 159 13.78 -0.23 12.34
N ALA A 160 12.63 0.40 12.06
CA ALA A 160 11.35 -0.30 11.93
C ALA A 160 11.36 -1.33 10.79
N VAL A 161 11.99 -1.02 9.65
CA VAL A 161 12.18 -1.98 8.55
C VAL A 161 13.09 -3.15 8.98
N THR A 162 14.16 -2.85 9.72
CA THR A 162 15.08 -3.87 10.27
C THR A 162 14.37 -4.78 11.27
N LEU A 163 13.54 -4.23 12.16
CA LEU A 163 12.70 -4.97 13.08
C LEU A 163 11.70 -5.87 12.35
N ALA A 164 10.95 -5.31 11.40
CA ALA A 164 9.94 -6.06 10.63
C ALA A 164 10.56 -7.22 9.86
N THR A 165 11.71 -7.00 9.21
CA THR A 165 12.42 -8.06 8.48
C THR A 165 13.07 -9.09 9.40
N THR A 166 13.49 -8.71 10.60
CA THR A 166 13.96 -9.66 11.62
C THR A 166 12.81 -10.54 12.13
N LEU A 167 11.63 -9.96 12.39
CA LEU A 167 10.43 -10.72 12.78
C LEU A 167 9.95 -11.67 11.67
N LEU A 168 9.98 -11.23 10.40
CA LEU A 168 9.64 -12.07 9.25
C LEU A 168 10.64 -13.22 9.04
N GLY A 169 11.86 -13.12 9.56
CA GLY A 169 12.85 -14.20 9.52
C GLY A 169 12.41 -15.45 10.26
N ILE A 170 11.54 -15.33 11.27
CA ILE A 170 11.05 -16.43 12.11
C ILE A 170 10.09 -17.34 11.32
N PRO A 171 8.98 -16.84 10.72
CA PRO A 171 8.09 -17.65 9.90
C PRO A 171 8.64 -17.94 8.50
N CYS A 172 9.63 -17.18 8.01
CA CYS A 172 10.16 -17.30 6.65
C CYS A 172 11.70 -17.47 6.60
N PRO A 173 12.29 -18.47 7.28
CA PRO A 173 13.75 -18.61 7.41
C PRO A 173 14.47 -18.95 6.10
N ARG A 174 13.74 -19.44 5.09
CA ARG A 174 14.28 -19.75 3.75
C ARG A 174 14.15 -18.60 2.74
N SER A 175 13.61 -17.46 3.15
CA SER A 175 13.41 -16.32 2.25
C SER A 175 14.68 -15.49 2.14
N PHE A 176 15.41 -15.64 1.02
CA PHE A 176 16.56 -14.79 0.70
C PHE A 176 16.19 -13.30 0.63
N ALA A 177 14.98 -12.97 0.16
CA ALA A 177 14.53 -11.58 0.09
C ALA A 177 14.45 -10.93 1.48
N VAL A 178 13.99 -11.67 2.50
CA VAL A 178 13.87 -11.15 3.87
C VAL A 178 15.25 -10.87 4.48
N SER A 179 16.20 -11.80 4.33
CA SER A 179 17.57 -11.63 4.83
C SER A 179 18.38 -10.57 4.06
N LEU A 180 18.15 -10.46 2.75
CA LEU A 180 18.74 -9.40 1.93
C LEU A 180 18.26 -8.02 2.37
N VAL A 181 16.94 -7.84 2.57
CA VAL A 181 16.38 -6.56 3.03
C VAL A 181 16.86 -6.24 4.45
N ARG A 182 16.89 -7.23 5.36
CA ARG A 182 17.41 -7.05 6.72
C ARG A 182 18.86 -6.57 6.73
N SER A 183 19.75 -7.25 6.00
CA SER A 183 21.17 -6.90 5.93
C SER A 183 21.42 -5.57 5.22
N ALA A 184 20.68 -5.27 4.14
CA ALA A 184 20.73 -3.97 3.47
C ALA A 184 20.25 -2.83 4.39
N SER A 185 19.23 -3.07 5.22
CA SER A 185 18.73 -2.08 6.19
C SER A 185 19.75 -1.80 7.29
N LEU A 186 20.50 -2.82 7.76
CA LEU A 186 21.61 -2.62 8.71
C LEU A 186 22.76 -1.79 8.11
N VAL A 187 23.12 -2.05 6.85
CA VAL A 187 24.09 -1.21 6.12
C VAL A 187 23.60 0.23 6.07
N PHE A 188 22.34 0.45 5.69
CA PHE A 188 21.77 1.78 5.58
C PHE A 188 21.67 2.49 6.94
N GLN A 189 21.33 1.77 8.00
CA GLN A 189 21.34 2.29 9.37
C GLN A 189 22.74 2.79 9.75
N GLY A 190 23.79 2.00 9.46
CA GLY A 190 25.17 2.42 9.70
C GLY A 190 25.57 3.66 8.92
N VAL A 191 25.26 3.71 7.61
CA VAL A 191 25.50 4.89 6.76
C VAL A 191 24.77 6.11 7.32
N TRP A 192 23.49 5.98 7.67
CA TRP A 192 22.68 7.09 8.14
C TRP A 192 23.16 7.65 9.48
N PHE A 193 23.60 6.79 10.41
CA PHE A 193 24.24 7.22 11.66
C PHE A 193 25.50 8.05 11.41
N ILE A 194 26.37 7.60 10.49
CA ILE A 194 27.58 8.35 10.13
C ILE A 194 27.22 9.69 9.50
N VAL A 195 26.26 9.70 8.56
CA VAL A 195 25.80 10.93 7.90
C VAL A 195 25.23 11.92 8.91
N MET A 196 24.36 11.48 9.81
CA MET A 196 23.81 12.31 10.88
C MET A 196 24.92 12.89 11.77
N GLY A 197 25.87 12.07 12.21
CA GLY A 197 27.02 12.51 13.01
C GLY A 197 27.90 13.55 12.31
N VAL A 198 28.12 13.40 11.00
CA VAL A 198 28.92 14.35 10.21
C VAL A 198 28.13 15.63 9.91
N MET A 199 26.86 15.52 9.53
CA MET A 199 26.07 16.66 9.03
C MET A 199 25.65 17.62 10.15
N LEU A 200 25.34 17.13 11.34
CA LEU A 200 24.87 17.96 12.45
C LEU A 200 26.03 18.66 13.19
N TRP A 201 27.20 18.01 13.33
CA TRP A 201 28.32 18.52 14.14
C TRP A 201 29.52 19.03 13.32
N THR A 202 29.38 19.18 11.99
CA THR A 202 30.40 19.80 11.14
C THR A 202 29.92 21.18 10.67
N PRO A 203 30.44 22.30 11.21
CA PRO A 203 29.95 23.65 10.94
C PRO A 203 29.74 24.01 9.45
N PRO A 204 30.66 23.68 8.50
CA PRO A 204 30.45 24.01 7.09
C PRO A 204 29.33 23.20 6.39
N LEU A 205 28.81 22.15 7.02
CA LEU A 205 27.75 21.30 6.46
C LEU A 205 26.35 21.66 6.99
N ILE A 206 26.26 22.57 7.96
CA ILE A 206 25.00 23.02 8.54
C ILE A 206 24.21 23.85 7.50
N PRO A 207 22.89 23.61 7.32
CA PRO A 207 22.08 24.36 6.38
C PRO A 207 22.09 25.88 6.62
N LYS A 208 22.06 26.66 5.53
CA LYS A 208 22.02 28.13 5.59
C LYS A 208 20.84 28.62 6.45
N GLY A 209 21.15 29.47 7.42
CA GLY A 209 20.17 30.01 8.37
C GLY A 209 20.06 29.22 9.67
N CYS A 210 20.81 28.11 9.80
CA CYS A 210 20.96 27.35 11.03
C CYS A 210 22.38 27.48 11.58
N PHE A 211 22.53 27.29 12.89
CA PHE A 211 23.78 27.43 13.64
C PHE A 211 23.83 26.40 14.77
N LEU A 212 25.03 26.10 15.25
CA LEU A 212 25.24 25.23 16.39
C LEU A 212 25.05 26.06 17.68
N ASN A 213 24.20 25.59 18.58
CA ASN A 213 23.92 26.22 19.86
C ASN A 213 24.23 25.22 20.98
N TYR A 214 24.94 25.67 22.02
CA TYR A 214 25.28 24.83 23.16
C TYR A 214 24.16 24.91 24.21
N GLU A 215 23.43 23.81 24.39
CA GLU A 215 22.30 23.69 25.32
C GLU A 215 22.49 22.44 26.18
N GLU A 216 22.25 22.52 27.49
CA GLU A 216 22.26 21.36 28.41
C GLU A 216 23.50 20.44 28.28
N GLY A 217 24.67 21.01 28.02
CA GLY A 217 25.94 20.26 27.97
C GLY A 217 26.32 19.70 26.60
N HIS A 218 25.51 19.91 25.54
CA HIS A 218 25.79 19.41 24.19
C HIS A 218 25.44 20.43 23.09
N ASP A 219 26.01 20.22 21.91
CA ASP A 219 25.81 21.06 20.72
C ASP A 219 24.57 20.62 19.93
N VAL A 220 23.60 21.51 19.77
CA VAL A 220 22.33 21.29 19.06
C VAL A 220 22.20 22.26 17.88
N VAL A 221 21.66 21.79 16.75
CA VAL A 221 21.46 22.65 15.57
C VAL A 221 20.12 23.41 15.68
N ARG A 222 20.19 24.74 15.82
CA ARG A 222 19.03 25.65 15.84
C ARG A 222 18.97 26.50 14.57
N CYS A 223 17.77 26.88 14.15
CA CYS A 223 17.56 27.73 12.97
C CYS A 223 16.96 29.08 13.37
N ARG A 224 17.40 30.17 12.73
CA ARG A 224 16.98 31.54 13.08
C ARG A 224 15.54 31.88 12.68
N THR A 225 15.03 31.21 11.65
CA THR A 225 13.68 31.44 11.10
C THR A 225 13.01 30.11 10.76
N ASP A 226 11.67 30.10 10.77
CA ASP A 226 10.89 28.92 10.37
C ASP A 226 11.15 28.53 8.91
N GLU A 227 11.39 29.50 8.03
CA GLU A 227 11.77 29.24 6.64
C GLU A 227 13.09 28.47 6.53
N ALA A 228 14.11 28.87 7.31
CA ALA A 228 15.38 28.17 7.37
C ALA A 228 15.22 26.76 7.95
N LEU A 229 14.33 26.59 8.93
CA LEU A 229 14.02 25.28 9.51
C LEU A 229 13.34 24.35 8.49
N HIS A 230 12.33 24.83 7.77
CA HIS A 230 11.65 24.07 6.72
C HIS A 230 12.59 23.69 5.58
N ARG A 231 13.48 24.60 5.20
CA ARG A 231 14.54 24.32 4.23
C ARG A 231 15.48 23.23 4.73
N ALA A 232 15.95 23.33 5.97
CA ALA A 232 16.84 22.35 6.57
C ALA A 232 16.18 20.95 6.59
N LYS A 233 14.95 20.84 7.08
CA LYS A 233 14.19 19.57 7.07
C LYS A 233 14.03 18.99 5.67
N SER A 234 13.78 19.83 4.66
CA SER A 234 13.66 19.41 3.27
C SER A 234 14.99 18.89 2.70
N LEU A 235 16.11 19.50 3.06
CA LEU A 235 17.45 19.04 2.68
C LEU A 235 17.78 17.67 3.31
N VAL A 236 17.39 17.45 4.57
CA VAL A 236 17.53 16.15 5.24
C VAL A 236 16.74 15.07 4.50
N ASN A 237 15.49 15.36 4.10
CA ASN A 237 14.66 14.42 3.33
C ASN A 237 15.28 14.08 1.97
N LEU A 238 15.81 15.08 1.27
CA LEU A 238 16.49 14.87 -0.01
C LEU A 238 17.75 14.03 0.16
N GLN A 239 18.55 14.33 1.18
CA GLN A 239 19.75 13.58 1.53
C GLN A 239 19.42 12.12 1.82
N PHE A 240 18.40 11.86 2.66
CA PHE A 240 17.93 10.50 2.95
C PHE A 240 17.51 9.75 1.69
N SER A 241 16.74 10.41 0.80
CA SER A 241 16.31 9.82 -0.47
C SER A 241 17.49 9.44 -1.37
N TRP A 242 18.52 10.27 -1.43
CA TRP A 242 19.71 9.99 -2.24
C TRP A 242 20.56 8.87 -1.66
N TYR A 243 20.80 8.86 -0.35
CA TYR A 243 21.52 7.77 0.30
C TYR A 243 20.74 6.45 0.20
N LEU A 244 19.42 6.45 0.35
CA LEU A 244 18.57 5.27 0.16
C LEU A 244 18.71 4.73 -1.27
N THR A 245 18.59 5.60 -2.26
CA THR A 245 18.79 5.24 -3.68
C THR A 245 20.18 4.66 -3.91
N GLY A 246 21.22 5.30 -3.37
CA GLY A 246 22.60 4.85 -3.45
C GLY A 246 22.81 3.47 -2.81
N THR A 247 22.21 3.21 -1.65
CA THR A 247 22.28 1.90 -0.99
C THR A 247 21.56 0.82 -1.82
N VAL A 248 20.40 1.11 -2.41
CA VAL A 248 19.71 0.15 -3.29
C VAL A 248 20.57 -0.18 -4.51
N VAL A 249 21.16 0.82 -5.17
CA VAL A 249 22.07 0.60 -6.31
C VAL A 249 23.28 -0.22 -5.87
N PHE A 250 23.90 0.10 -4.75
CA PHE A 250 25.03 -0.65 -4.18
C PHE A 250 24.67 -2.12 -3.94
N VAL A 251 23.53 -2.40 -3.30
CA VAL A 251 23.06 -3.77 -3.03
C VAL A 251 22.83 -4.55 -4.33
N VAL A 252 22.21 -3.93 -5.34
CA VAL A 252 21.98 -4.57 -6.64
C VAL A 252 23.29 -4.87 -7.36
N VAL A 253 24.23 -3.92 -7.40
CA VAL A 253 25.54 -4.10 -8.02
C VAL A 253 26.32 -5.20 -7.29
N LEU A 254 26.36 -5.17 -5.97
CA LEU A 254 27.03 -6.18 -5.15
C LEU A 254 26.44 -7.57 -5.38
N TYR A 255 25.12 -7.67 -5.44
CA TYR A 255 24.41 -8.92 -5.74
C TYR A 255 24.81 -9.50 -7.10
N LEU A 256 24.78 -8.68 -8.16
CA LEU A 256 25.15 -9.11 -9.51
C LEU A 256 26.62 -9.55 -9.58
N GLN A 257 27.53 -8.82 -8.93
CA GLN A 257 28.95 -9.15 -8.89
C GLN A 257 29.22 -10.46 -8.14
N LEU A 258 28.55 -10.69 -7.01
CA LEU A 258 28.74 -11.89 -6.21
C LEU A 258 28.17 -13.13 -6.87
N ILE A 259 27.00 -13.05 -7.52
CA ILE A 259 26.47 -14.18 -8.30
C ILE A 259 27.40 -14.56 -9.45
N LYS A 260 28.02 -13.57 -10.10
CA LYS A 260 29.01 -13.83 -11.15
C LYS A 260 30.27 -14.48 -10.59
N ARG A 261 30.70 -14.10 -9.38
CA ARG A 261 31.95 -14.57 -8.76
C ARG A 261 31.82 -15.92 -8.06
N TYR A 262 30.63 -16.25 -7.55
CA TYR A 262 30.33 -17.50 -6.84
C TYR A 262 29.20 -18.24 -7.57
N PRO A 263 29.49 -18.92 -8.69
CA PRO A 263 28.51 -19.75 -9.37
C PRO A 263 28.05 -20.92 -8.47
N GLU A 264 26.85 -21.43 -8.74
CA GLU A 264 26.23 -22.53 -7.98
C GLU A 264 27.14 -23.78 -7.96
N GLU A 265 27.33 -24.38 -6.79
CA GLU A 265 28.06 -25.65 -6.68
C GLU A 265 27.21 -26.79 -7.29
N PRO A 266 27.79 -27.62 -8.19
CA PRO A 266 27.07 -28.75 -8.78
C PRO A 266 26.67 -29.75 -7.69
N ARG A 267 25.37 -30.05 -7.64
CA ARG A 267 24.78 -30.97 -6.66
C ARG A 267 25.13 -32.42 -7.02
N TYR A 268 26.08 -33.02 -6.32
CA TYR A 268 26.25 -34.48 -6.35
C TYR A 268 25.04 -35.15 -5.69
N VAL A 269 24.27 -35.91 -6.49
CA VAL A 269 23.16 -36.74 -6.02
C VAL A 269 23.69 -38.17 -5.88
N PRO A 270 23.77 -38.76 -4.68
CA PRO A 270 24.11 -40.16 -4.54
C PRO A 270 22.99 -41.02 -5.15
N LEU A 271 23.31 -41.85 -6.14
CA LEU A 271 22.43 -42.87 -6.70
C LEU A 271 22.20 -43.98 -5.64
N VAL A 272 21.23 -43.78 -4.75
CA VAL A 272 20.76 -44.88 -3.87
C VAL A 272 19.84 -45.78 -4.69
N LYS A 273 20.39 -46.93 -5.09
CA LYS A 273 19.66 -48.10 -5.62
C LYS A 273 18.80 -48.67 -4.49
N GLY A 274 17.51 -48.85 -4.73
CA GLY A 274 16.56 -49.26 -3.68
C GLY A 274 16.84 -50.64 -3.10
N SER A 275 16.80 -50.74 -1.78
CA SER A 275 16.01 -51.74 -1.01
C SER A 275 16.32 -51.64 0.49
N GLY A 276 15.25 -51.64 1.29
CA GLY A 276 15.24 -52.25 2.63
C GLY A 276 15.92 -51.54 3.80
N ASP A 277 15.08 -50.97 4.67
CA ASP A 277 15.13 -51.04 6.15
C ASP A 277 16.33 -50.45 6.95
N GLY A 278 16.01 -49.87 8.12
CA GLY A 278 16.93 -49.74 9.27
C GLY A 278 17.91 -48.55 9.35
N ARG A 279 17.53 -47.52 10.13
CA ARG A 279 18.31 -46.74 11.13
C ARG A 279 19.84 -46.47 10.96
N PHE A 280 20.21 -45.19 11.13
CA PHE A 280 21.43 -44.60 11.77
C PHE A 280 22.41 -43.74 10.91
N SER A 281 23.20 -42.93 11.62
CA SER A 281 23.79 -41.58 11.39
C SER A 281 25.11 -41.43 10.58
N ILE A 282 25.29 -40.20 10.04
CA ILE A 282 26.48 -39.30 9.83
C ILE A 282 27.82 -39.87 9.28
N GLY A 283 28.40 -39.20 8.27
CA GLY A 283 29.84 -39.17 7.94
C GLY A 283 30.15 -38.42 6.63
N ASP A 284 31.29 -37.71 6.58
CA ASP A 284 31.73 -36.66 5.63
C ASP A 284 32.47 -37.14 4.34
N ASP A 285 32.77 -36.15 3.47
CA ASP A 285 33.94 -35.97 2.54
C ASP A 285 33.96 -36.42 1.03
N ASP A 286 34.41 -35.42 0.21
CA ASP A 286 35.26 -35.33 -1.01
C ASP A 286 34.92 -35.83 -2.46
N GLU A 287 35.04 -34.84 -3.38
CA GLU A 287 35.60 -34.71 -4.76
C GLU A 287 35.39 -35.68 -5.97
N ASP A 288 35.37 -35.02 -7.16
CA ASP A 288 35.75 -35.39 -8.56
C ASP A 288 34.76 -35.95 -9.64
N ASP A 289 34.71 -35.15 -10.73
CA ASP A 289 34.77 -35.45 -12.19
C ASP A 289 33.64 -35.98 -13.12
N LEU A 290 33.54 -35.25 -14.25
CA LEU A 290 33.28 -35.57 -15.67
C LEU A 290 31.86 -35.79 -16.30
N GLU A 291 31.51 -34.81 -17.16
CA GLU A 291 31.25 -34.85 -18.64
C GLU A 291 30.09 -35.62 -19.34
N ALA A 292 29.57 -34.91 -20.35
CA ALA A 292 29.00 -35.32 -21.65
C ALA A 292 27.64 -36.04 -21.80
N ALA A 293 26.73 -35.37 -22.55
CA ALA A 293 26.08 -35.82 -23.81
C ALA A 293 24.65 -35.23 -23.93
N LYS A 294 24.40 -34.17 -24.73
CA LYS A 294 24.11 -34.11 -26.18
C LYS A 294 22.90 -34.90 -26.70
N GLY A 295 22.01 -34.13 -27.37
CA GLY A 295 21.21 -34.52 -28.55
C GLY A 295 19.82 -35.07 -28.23
N GLY A 296 18.72 -34.67 -28.89
CA GLY A 296 18.52 -33.80 -30.04
C GLY A 296 17.18 -34.14 -30.71
N ILE A 297 16.72 -33.22 -31.58
CA ILE A 297 15.83 -33.45 -32.75
C ILE A 297 14.37 -33.80 -32.38
N GLY A 298 13.28 -33.24 -32.91
CA GLY A 298 12.86 -32.58 -34.16
C GLY A 298 11.33 -32.86 -34.26
N HIS A 299 10.50 -32.51 -35.24
CA HIS A 299 10.44 -31.54 -36.33
C HIS A 299 8.98 -31.62 -36.88
N VAL A 300 8.64 -30.83 -37.91
CA VAL A 300 7.50 -30.98 -38.88
C VAL A 300 6.13 -30.40 -38.44
N ALA A 301 5.63 -29.27 -39.02
CA ALA A 301 5.01 -28.99 -40.35
C ALA A 301 3.59 -29.60 -40.50
N SER A 302 2.59 -29.11 -41.22
CA SER A 302 2.33 -28.13 -42.31
C SER A 302 0.79 -27.90 -42.28
N GLY A 303 0.18 -26.74 -42.57
CA GLY A 303 -0.03 -26.15 -43.91
C GLY A 303 -1.53 -26.17 -44.30
N GLY A 304 -2.04 -25.11 -44.96
CA GLY A 304 -3.32 -25.14 -45.70
C GLY A 304 -4.23 -23.91 -45.56
N ASN A 305 -4.12 -22.97 -46.51
CA ASN A 305 -5.09 -21.94 -46.93
C ASN A 305 -6.02 -22.51 -48.05
N PRO A 306 -6.86 -21.76 -48.79
CA PRO A 306 -7.71 -20.55 -48.57
C PRO A 306 -9.15 -20.69 -49.18
N MET A 307 -10.08 -19.73 -48.95
CA MET A 307 -11.18 -19.28 -49.86
C MET A 307 -12.07 -18.26 -49.10
N GLU A 308 -12.32 -16.98 -49.44
CA GLU A 308 -12.75 -16.21 -50.64
C GLU A 308 -14.30 -16.03 -50.80
N ILE A 309 -14.71 -14.73 -50.84
CA ILE A 309 -15.94 -14.07 -51.39
C ILE A 309 -17.31 -14.52 -50.80
N ASP A 310 -18.39 -13.75 -50.62
CA ASP A 310 -18.86 -12.47 -51.15
C ASP A 310 -19.94 -11.85 -50.23
N SER A 311 -20.03 -10.54 -50.37
CA SER A 311 -21.01 -9.52 -50.00
C SER A 311 -22.47 -9.91 -50.20
N ARG A 312 -23.35 -9.39 -49.33
CA ARG A 312 -24.67 -8.82 -49.70
C ARG A 312 -25.29 -8.10 -48.50
N GLY A 313 -25.61 -6.83 -48.70
CA GLY A 313 -26.36 -6.01 -47.76
C GLY A 313 -27.86 -6.29 -47.82
N ILE A 314 -28.55 -5.98 -46.71
CA ILE A 314 -29.99 -5.72 -46.68
C ILE A 314 -30.22 -4.57 -45.70
N ALA A 315 -30.83 -3.50 -46.21
CA ALA A 315 -31.41 -2.40 -45.46
C ALA A 315 -32.92 -2.62 -45.30
N TYR A 316 -33.49 -2.33 -44.13
CA TYR A 316 -34.88 -1.89 -43.88
C TYR A 316 -34.89 -1.27 -42.46
N ARG A 317 -35.04 0.06 -42.28
CA ARG A 317 -36.23 0.94 -42.31
C ARG A 317 -37.20 0.81 -41.10
N SER A 318 -37.55 2.02 -40.63
CA SER A 318 -38.68 2.46 -39.78
C SER A 318 -38.49 2.42 -38.25
N CYS A 319 -38.45 3.54 -37.50
CA CYS A 319 -39.44 4.62 -37.27
C CYS A 319 -40.78 4.09 -36.77
N ALA A 320 -41.46 4.63 -35.75
CA ALA A 320 -41.24 5.73 -34.80
C ALA A 320 -42.43 5.73 -33.81
N CYS A 321 -42.40 6.70 -32.89
CA CYS A 321 -43.48 7.23 -32.03
C CYS A 321 -43.67 6.58 -30.65
N ALA A 322 -44.00 7.33 -29.59
CA ALA A 322 -43.89 8.76 -29.25
C ALA A 322 -44.58 8.90 -27.89
N ILE A 323 -43.96 9.60 -26.92
CA ILE A 323 -44.68 10.46 -25.97
C ILE A 323 -43.78 11.68 -25.70
N VAL A 324 -44.16 12.84 -26.24
CA VAL A 324 -43.73 14.18 -25.82
C VAL A 324 -45.00 15.01 -25.70
N ARG A 325 -45.18 15.70 -24.56
CA ARG A 325 -45.45 17.15 -24.45
C ARG A 325 -46.04 17.51 -23.09
N ARG A 326 -45.31 18.35 -22.35
CA ARG A 326 -45.77 19.72 -22.03
C ARG A 326 -44.59 20.58 -21.58
N ALA A 327 -44.16 21.43 -22.49
CA ALA A 327 -43.40 22.64 -22.25
C ALA A 327 -43.91 23.70 -23.24
N ALA A 328 -44.26 24.87 -22.73
CA ALA A 328 -44.54 26.12 -23.44
C ALA A 328 -44.87 27.18 -22.35
N PHE A 329 -44.47 28.45 -22.35
CA PHE A 329 -43.72 29.32 -23.28
C PHE A 329 -43.44 30.68 -22.52
N PHE A 330 -42.19 31.21 -22.54
CA PHE A 330 -41.70 32.63 -22.70
C PHE A 330 -42.30 33.87 -21.95
N PRO A 331 -41.76 35.14 -22.02
CA PRO A 331 -40.43 35.72 -22.42
C PRO A 331 -39.88 36.90 -21.52
N VAL A 332 -38.77 37.51 -21.97
CA VAL A 332 -37.95 38.69 -21.56
C VAL A 332 -38.65 40.08 -21.55
N SER A 333 -38.35 41.00 -20.59
CA SER A 333 -37.92 42.43 -20.82
C SER A 333 -37.84 43.39 -19.58
N ARG A 334 -36.85 44.29 -19.63
CA ARG A 334 -36.79 45.75 -19.28
C ARG A 334 -36.55 46.33 -17.85
N HIS A 335 -35.86 47.48 -17.93
CA HIS A 335 -35.31 48.47 -16.96
C HIS A 335 -36.30 49.26 -16.07
N GLY A 336 -35.73 49.86 -15.00
CA GLY A 336 -36.21 51.00 -14.19
C GLY A 336 -36.44 50.56 -12.73
N GLY A 337 -36.08 51.23 -11.64
CA GLY A 337 -35.63 52.58 -11.28
C GLY A 337 -36.00 52.79 -9.79
N GLU A 338 -35.33 53.69 -9.06
CA GLU A 338 -35.56 54.14 -7.65
C GLU A 338 -34.99 53.27 -6.51
N ALA A 339 -34.62 53.78 -5.32
CA ALA A 339 -33.77 54.88 -4.83
C ALA A 339 -33.97 54.94 -3.29
N ILE A 340 -32.88 55.16 -2.51
CA ILE A 340 -32.85 55.64 -1.10
C ILE A 340 -33.23 54.55 -0.05
N ASP A 341 -32.46 54.22 1.00
CA ASP A 341 -31.82 55.05 2.03
C ASP A 341 -30.64 54.32 2.74
N ARG A 342 -29.58 55.06 3.11
CA ARG A 342 -28.66 54.78 4.25
C ARG A 342 -29.00 55.88 5.28
N PRO A 343 -28.80 55.78 6.63
CA PRO A 343 -27.57 55.26 7.27
C PRO A 343 -27.70 54.76 8.74
N LYS A 344 -26.59 54.25 9.32
CA LYS A 344 -25.94 54.66 10.60
C LYS A 344 -25.33 53.50 11.40
N GLU A 345 -24.00 53.50 11.53
CA GLU A 345 -23.30 52.95 12.71
C GLU A 345 -23.51 53.87 13.92
N PRO A 346 -23.53 53.32 15.15
CA PRO A 346 -22.49 53.65 16.14
C PRO A 346 -22.25 52.48 17.17
N PRO A 347 -21.53 52.69 18.30
CA PRO A 347 -20.07 52.75 18.51
C PRO A 347 -19.56 51.61 19.46
N PRO A 348 -18.24 51.48 19.74
CA PRO A 348 -17.71 50.44 20.63
C PRO A 348 -17.66 50.89 22.10
N PRO A 349 -17.86 49.98 23.06
CA PRO A 349 -16.99 49.89 24.25
C PRO A 349 -16.91 48.43 24.78
N SER A 350 -16.11 47.98 25.75
CA SER A 350 -14.90 48.39 26.47
C SER A 350 -14.47 47.16 27.30
N GLU A 351 -13.20 47.10 27.71
CA GLU A 351 -12.61 46.09 28.59
C GLU A 351 -13.34 45.92 29.94
N ALA A 352 -13.40 44.68 30.47
CA ALA A 352 -12.90 44.29 31.81
C ALA A 352 -13.58 43.02 32.41
N ALA A 353 -12.73 42.03 32.71
CA ALA A 353 -12.70 41.03 33.79
C ALA A 353 -13.97 40.59 34.58
N ALA A 354 -14.17 39.27 34.73
CA ALA A 354 -14.18 38.55 36.02
C ALA A 354 -14.38 37.02 35.86
N GLU A 355 -13.54 36.23 36.54
CA GLU A 355 -13.61 34.76 36.69
C GLU A 355 -14.71 34.30 37.67
N LYS A 356 -15.36 33.14 37.42
CA LYS A 356 -15.23 31.88 38.22
C LYS A 356 -16.26 30.79 37.85
N VAL A 357 -15.72 29.63 37.42
CA VAL A 357 -15.97 28.22 37.85
C VAL A 357 -17.42 27.78 38.17
N ASP A 358 -18.02 26.87 37.38
CA ASP A 358 -17.97 25.39 37.57
C ASP A 358 -18.84 24.65 36.53
N GLY A 359 -18.39 23.45 36.13
CA GLY A 359 -19.22 22.28 35.84
C GLY A 359 -20.15 22.29 34.62
N SER A 360 -19.64 21.88 33.45
CA SER A 360 -20.20 20.82 32.58
C SER A 360 -19.53 20.87 31.19
N GLN A 361 -18.80 19.81 30.83
CA GLN A 361 -18.24 19.62 29.49
C GLN A 361 -19.37 19.49 28.47
N GLU A 362 -19.51 20.47 27.57
CA GLU A 362 -20.33 20.32 26.37
C GLU A 362 -19.46 20.46 25.12
N LEU A 363 -19.29 19.33 24.44
CA LEU A 363 -18.43 19.11 23.28
C LEU A 363 -19.03 19.81 22.05
N GLN A 364 -18.69 21.07 21.83
CA GLN A 364 -18.90 21.75 20.54
C GLN A 364 -17.91 21.19 19.50
N LEU A 365 -18.38 20.31 18.62
CA LEU A 365 -17.60 19.75 17.52
C LEU A 365 -17.77 20.61 16.24
N PRO A 366 -16.69 21.08 15.58
CA PRO A 366 -16.80 21.93 14.40
C PRO A 366 -17.13 21.15 13.11
N ALA A 367 -17.69 21.88 12.15
CA ALA A 367 -17.87 21.51 10.74
C ALA A 367 -16.58 20.98 10.08
N GLU A 368 -16.77 20.14 9.05
CA GLU A 368 -15.79 19.58 8.10
C GLU A 368 -14.31 19.49 8.57
N ILE A 369 -13.80 18.27 8.77
CA ILE A 369 -12.39 18.05 9.08
C ILE A 369 -11.54 18.43 7.84
N ASP A 370 -11.05 19.66 7.83
CA ASP A 370 -10.13 20.18 6.81
C ASP A 370 -8.80 19.40 6.78
N TRP A 371 -8.19 19.31 5.60
CA TRP A 371 -6.96 18.54 5.33
C TRP A 371 -5.80 18.84 6.29
N ASP A 372 -5.70 20.07 6.79
CA ASP A 372 -4.65 20.49 7.73
C ASP A 372 -4.91 20.09 9.19
N ARG A 373 -6.16 19.73 9.51
CA ARG A 373 -6.60 19.18 10.80
C ARG A 373 -6.36 17.67 10.92
N LEU A 374 -5.86 17.03 9.86
CA LEU A 374 -5.53 15.61 9.83
C LEU A 374 -4.05 15.34 10.13
N ASP A 375 -3.82 14.34 10.97
CA ASP A 375 -2.55 13.63 11.09
C ASP A 375 -2.36 12.73 9.86
N LYS A 376 -1.57 13.23 8.90
CA LYS A 376 -1.35 12.61 7.59
C LYS A 376 -0.73 11.22 7.71
N TRP A 377 0.17 11.00 8.68
CA TRP A 377 0.81 9.71 8.89
C TRP A 377 -0.21 8.66 9.37
N ARG A 378 -0.99 9.00 10.41
CA ARG A 378 -2.09 8.13 10.88
C ARG A 378 -3.09 7.86 9.77
N PHE A 379 -3.45 8.88 9.00
CA PHE A 379 -4.38 8.77 7.88
C PHE A 379 -3.90 7.79 6.81
N PHE A 380 -2.64 7.89 6.35
CA PHE A 380 -2.13 6.99 5.31
C PHE A 380 -1.91 5.56 5.81
N VAL A 381 -1.40 5.37 7.03
CA VAL A 381 -1.13 4.02 7.59
C VAL A 381 -2.42 3.30 7.93
N LEU A 382 -3.33 3.94 8.68
CA LEU A 382 -4.64 3.38 9.00
C LEU A 382 -5.47 3.17 7.73
N GLY A 383 -5.36 4.10 6.77
CA GLY A 383 -5.99 3.97 5.46
C GLY A 383 -5.48 2.73 4.70
N ALA A 384 -4.17 2.55 4.59
CA ALA A 384 -3.59 1.37 3.93
C ALA A 384 -4.04 0.06 4.60
N GLY A 385 -4.06 0.01 5.93
CA GLY A 385 -4.54 -1.14 6.70
C GLY A 385 -6.02 -1.43 6.46
N LEU A 386 -6.89 -0.43 6.63
CA LEU A 386 -8.34 -0.58 6.48
C LEU A 386 -8.73 -0.93 5.04
N PHE A 387 -8.18 -0.24 4.03
CA PHE A 387 -8.48 -0.57 2.63
C PHE A 387 -7.98 -1.96 2.23
N SER A 388 -6.85 -2.42 2.78
CA SER A 388 -6.35 -3.78 2.56
C SER A 388 -7.24 -4.84 3.23
N ALA A 389 -7.72 -4.57 4.45
CA ALA A 389 -8.65 -5.45 5.16
C ALA A 389 -9.98 -5.61 4.41
N VAL A 390 -10.55 -4.50 3.92
CA VAL A 390 -11.76 -4.49 3.10
C VAL A 390 -11.56 -5.24 1.79
N SER A 391 -10.44 -4.99 1.11
CA SER A 391 -10.08 -5.71 -0.11
C SER A 391 -9.95 -7.21 0.14
N THR A 392 -9.36 -7.62 1.27
CA THR A 392 -9.26 -9.03 1.69
C THR A 392 -10.65 -9.64 1.90
N ALA A 393 -11.55 -8.95 2.62
CA ALA A 393 -12.89 -9.44 2.90
C ALA A 393 -13.76 -9.63 1.64
N LEU A 394 -13.59 -8.76 0.65
CA LEU A 394 -14.39 -8.78 -0.59
C LEU A 394 -13.79 -9.67 -1.68
N TYR A 395 -12.52 -10.07 -1.57
CA TYR A 395 -11.82 -10.83 -2.60
C TYR A 395 -12.46 -12.19 -2.95
N PRO A 396 -13.02 -12.98 -2.01
CA PRO A 396 -13.74 -14.21 -2.34
C PRO A 396 -14.88 -14.01 -3.35
N ALA A 397 -15.61 -12.89 -3.25
CA ALA A 397 -16.68 -12.56 -4.18
C ALA A 397 -16.15 -12.25 -5.59
N VAL A 398 -14.95 -11.64 -5.69
CA VAL A 398 -14.26 -11.38 -6.96
C VAL A 398 -13.84 -12.69 -7.64
N VAL A 399 -13.30 -13.65 -6.89
CA VAL A 399 -12.95 -14.98 -7.43
C VAL A 399 -14.20 -15.72 -7.91
N LEU A 400 -15.26 -15.72 -7.10
CA LEU A 400 -16.52 -16.39 -7.43
C LEU A 400 -17.16 -15.79 -8.69
N LYS A 401 -17.22 -14.47 -8.79
CA LYS A 401 -17.62 -13.72 -10.00
C LYS A 401 -16.83 -14.20 -11.22
N THR A 402 -15.50 -14.14 -11.14
CA THR A 402 -14.61 -14.39 -12.28
C THR A 402 -14.75 -15.81 -12.79
N ARG A 403 -14.89 -16.80 -11.89
CA ARG A 403 -15.12 -18.20 -12.27
C ARG A 403 -16.47 -18.44 -12.93
N LEU A 404 -17.52 -17.76 -12.48
CA LEU A 404 -18.86 -17.84 -13.09
C LEU A 404 -18.89 -17.22 -14.49
N GLN A 405 -18.14 -16.12 -14.72
CA GLN A 405 -18.06 -15.45 -16.02
C GLN A 405 -17.40 -16.30 -17.11
N VAL A 406 -16.43 -17.14 -16.73
CA VAL A 406 -15.72 -18.03 -17.66
C VAL A 406 -16.24 -19.47 -17.63
N ALA A 407 -17.30 -19.74 -16.85
CA ALA A 407 -17.86 -21.08 -16.75
C ALA A 407 -18.39 -21.56 -18.12
N PRO A 408 -18.15 -22.84 -18.50
CA PRO A 408 -18.71 -23.43 -19.71
C PRO A 408 -20.24 -23.41 -19.73
N ALA A 409 -20.83 -23.51 -20.92
CA ALA A 409 -22.27 -23.69 -21.05
C ALA A 409 -22.72 -25.00 -20.37
N PRO A 410 -23.87 -25.01 -19.67
CA PRO A 410 -24.46 -26.26 -19.20
C PRO A 410 -24.80 -27.17 -20.40
N PRO A 411 -24.71 -28.50 -20.24
CA PRO A 411 -25.02 -29.43 -21.32
C PRO A 411 -26.48 -29.29 -21.79
N PRO A 412 -26.79 -29.56 -23.07
CA PRO A 412 -28.13 -29.43 -23.62
C PRO A 412 -29.13 -30.33 -22.87
N ALA A 413 -30.35 -29.81 -22.69
CA ALA A 413 -31.44 -30.34 -21.86
C ALA A 413 -31.93 -31.77 -22.23
N HIS A 414 -31.36 -32.41 -23.24
CA HIS A 414 -31.71 -33.77 -23.65
C HIS A 414 -30.94 -34.87 -22.88
N ALA A 415 -29.94 -34.51 -22.06
CA ALA A 415 -29.12 -35.46 -21.30
C ALA A 415 -29.35 -35.45 -19.77
N ALA A 416 -30.22 -34.56 -19.26
CA ALA A 416 -30.54 -34.51 -17.84
C ALA A 416 -32.05 -34.26 -17.66
N SER A 417 -32.73 -35.23 -17.05
CA SER A 417 -34.06 -35.08 -16.50
C SER A 417 -34.05 -33.96 -15.45
N GLY A 418 -34.55 -32.78 -15.83
CA GLY A 418 -34.63 -31.59 -15.00
C GLY A 418 -33.82 -30.45 -15.61
N ALA A 419 -34.50 -29.32 -15.89
CA ALA A 419 -33.87 -28.11 -16.40
C ALA A 419 -32.75 -27.65 -15.44
N ALA A 420 -31.50 -28.00 -15.76
CA ALA A 420 -30.36 -27.61 -14.97
C ALA A 420 -30.18 -26.10 -15.07
N LEU A 421 -30.67 -25.37 -14.05
CA LEU A 421 -30.38 -23.96 -13.85
C LEU A 421 -28.85 -23.75 -13.90
N PRO A 422 -28.36 -22.60 -14.42
CA PRO A 422 -26.95 -22.25 -14.33
C PRO A 422 -26.48 -22.38 -12.87
N PRO A 423 -25.25 -22.86 -12.61
CA PRO A 423 -24.79 -23.12 -11.25
C PRO A 423 -24.94 -21.86 -10.41
N SER A 424 -25.75 -21.93 -9.36
CA SER A 424 -25.95 -20.83 -8.44
C SER A 424 -24.60 -20.42 -7.83
N ALA A 425 -24.45 -19.14 -7.46
CA ALA A 425 -23.20 -18.67 -6.84
C ALA A 425 -22.84 -19.49 -5.58
N ALA A 426 -23.85 -19.93 -4.82
CA ALA A 426 -23.68 -20.82 -3.68
C ALA A 426 -23.19 -22.22 -4.06
N ALA A 427 -23.70 -22.80 -5.14
CA ALA A 427 -23.25 -24.10 -5.64
C ALA A 427 -21.80 -24.04 -6.13
N ALA A 428 -21.43 -22.97 -6.86
CA ALA A 428 -20.05 -22.74 -7.29
C ALA A 428 -19.11 -22.52 -6.11
N ALA A 429 -19.51 -21.73 -5.10
CA ALA A 429 -18.71 -21.52 -3.89
C ALA A 429 -18.49 -22.83 -3.12
N THR A 430 -19.55 -23.64 -2.97
CA THR A 430 -19.46 -24.96 -2.31
C THR A 430 -18.55 -25.90 -3.07
N ALA A 431 -18.60 -25.89 -4.40
CA ALA A 431 -17.72 -26.70 -5.24
C ALA A 431 -16.24 -26.30 -5.08
N ILE A 432 -15.94 -25.00 -5.06
CA ILE A 432 -14.58 -24.49 -4.82
C ILE A 432 -14.09 -24.93 -3.43
N LEU A 433 -14.91 -24.74 -2.40
CA LEU A 433 -14.55 -25.07 -1.02
C LEU A 433 -14.27 -26.57 -0.86
N ARG A 434 -15.10 -27.44 -1.45
CA ARG A 434 -14.96 -28.90 -1.37
C ARG A 434 -13.80 -29.45 -2.20
N ARG A 435 -13.54 -28.89 -3.39
CA ARG A 435 -12.55 -29.44 -4.33
C ARG A 435 -11.16 -28.85 -4.17
N GLU A 436 -11.06 -27.58 -3.77
CA GLU A 436 -9.80 -26.83 -3.77
C GLU A 436 -9.45 -26.19 -2.42
N GLY A 437 -10.40 -26.17 -1.49
CA GLY A 437 -10.23 -25.61 -0.16
C GLY A 437 -10.43 -24.08 -0.08
N PRO A 438 -10.43 -23.52 1.14
CA PRO A 438 -10.73 -22.11 1.39
C PRO A 438 -9.68 -21.15 0.78
N LEU A 439 -8.42 -21.57 0.66
CA LEU A 439 -7.36 -20.74 0.06
C LEU A 439 -7.56 -20.50 -1.43
N ALA A 440 -8.40 -21.27 -2.11
CA ALA A 440 -8.71 -21.07 -3.52
C ALA A 440 -9.42 -19.73 -3.78
N PHE A 441 -10.17 -19.21 -2.80
CA PHE A 441 -10.83 -17.90 -2.87
C PHE A 441 -9.86 -16.71 -2.84
N TYR A 442 -8.57 -16.93 -2.54
CA TYR A 442 -7.56 -15.88 -2.46
C TYR A 442 -6.49 -15.97 -3.57
N ARG A 443 -6.71 -16.81 -4.59
CA ARG A 443 -5.79 -16.90 -5.73
C ARG A 443 -5.73 -15.58 -6.50
N GLY A 444 -4.52 -15.09 -6.72
CA GLY A 444 -4.27 -13.80 -7.38
C GLY A 444 -4.30 -12.59 -6.44
N PHE A 445 -4.66 -12.75 -5.16
CA PHE A 445 -4.85 -11.60 -4.25
C PHE A 445 -3.57 -10.78 -4.09
N ALA A 446 -2.45 -11.45 -3.86
CA ALA A 446 -1.14 -10.79 -3.73
C ALA A 446 -0.76 -9.99 -4.99
N THR A 447 -1.02 -10.54 -6.18
CA THR A 447 -0.77 -9.84 -7.45
C THR A 447 -1.66 -8.59 -7.57
N SER A 448 -2.96 -8.72 -7.28
CA SER A 448 -3.92 -7.62 -7.32
C SER A 448 -3.55 -6.50 -6.33
N LEU A 449 -3.15 -6.85 -5.11
CA LEU A 449 -2.74 -5.89 -4.09
C LEU A 449 -1.47 -5.13 -4.52
N ALA A 450 -0.46 -5.83 -5.05
CA ALA A 450 0.80 -5.22 -5.50
C ALA A 450 0.58 -4.18 -6.61
N GLY A 451 -0.39 -4.39 -7.50
CA GLY A 451 -0.70 -3.44 -8.58
C GLY A 451 -1.60 -2.26 -8.18
N THR A 452 -2.27 -2.33 -7.03
CA THR A 452 -3.28 -1.33 -6.64
C THR A 452 -2.67 0.03 -6.33
N VAL A 453 -1.56 0.06 -5.57
CA VAL A 453 -0.92 1.31 -5.14
C VAL A 453 -0.35 2.10 -6.33
N PRO A 454 0.47 1.51 -7.22
CA PRO A 454 0.99 2.24 -8.38
C PRO A 454 -0.12 2.69 -9.35
N ALA A 455 -1.15 1.87 -9.57
CA ALA A 455 -2.26 2.23 -10.44
C ALA A 455 -3.06 3.44 -9.92
N ARG A 456 -3.28 3.53 -8.60
CA ARG A 456 -3.93 4.69 -7.98
C ARG A 456 -3.07 5.95 -8.03
N ALA A 457 -1.77 5.83 -7.83
CA ALA A 457 -0.85 6.96 -7.95
C ALA A 457 -0.87 7.54 -9.38
N LEU A 458 -0.82 6.67 -10.40
CA LEU A 458 -0.92 7.10 -11.80
C LEU A 458 -2.30 7.69 -12.13
N TYR A 459 -3.37 7.11 -11.60
CA TYR A 459 -4.72 7.66 -11.77
C TYR A 459 -4.81 9.10 -11.26
N MET A 460 -4.38 9.34 -10.01
CA MET A 460 -4.48 10.67 -9.40
C MET A 460 -3.57 11.68 -10.10
N GLY A 461 -2.32 11.30 -10.39
CA GLY A 461 -1.37 12.18 -11.07
C GLY A 461 -1.85 12.59 -12.47
N ALA A 462 -2.37 11.64 -13.26
CA ALA A 462 -2.92 11.94 -14.57
C ALA A 462 -4.22 12.76 -14.50
N LEU A 463 -5.06 12.52 -13.49
CA LEU A 463 -6.27 13.30 -13.25
C LEU A 463 -5.95 14.77 -12.96
N GLU A 464 -5.05 15.03 -12.01
CA GLU A 464 -4.64 16.38 -11.61
C GLU A 464 -3.90 17.13 -12.71
N ALA A 465 -2.93 16.47 -13.37
CA ALA A 465 -2.17 17.05 -14.47
C ALA A 465 -3.07 17.42 -15.67
N THR A 466 -4.01 16.55 -16.02
CA THR A 466 -4.90 16.82 -17.16
C THR A 466 -5.94 17.89 -16.83
N ARG A 467 -6.49 17.89 -15.60
CA ARG A 467 -7.47 18.90 -15.17
C ARG A 467 -6.85 20.30 -15.08
N SER A 468 -5.62 20.39 -14.55
CA SER A 468 -4.87 21.66 -14.46
C SER A 468 -4.44 22.21 -15.82
N ALA A 469 -4.23 21.36 -16.82
CA ALA A 469 -3.94 21.79 -18.19
C ALA A 469 -5.20 22.21 -18.98
N ILE A 470 -6.28 21.42 -18.92
CA ILE A 470 -7.45 21.58 -19.80
C ILE A 470 -8.43 22.64 -19.29
N GLY A 471 -8.61 22.78 -17.97
CA GLY A 471 -9.53 23.77 -17.40
C GLY A 471 -9.20 25.21 -17.85
N PRO A 472 -7.97 25.70 -17.61
CA PRO A 472 -7.55 27.02 -18.06
C PRO A 472 -7.52 27.16 -19.59
N ALA A 473 -7.16 26.10 -20.32
CA ALA A 473 -7.12 26.13 -21.79
C ALA A 473 -8.52 26.26 -22.42
N ALA A 474 -9.53 25.57 -21.88
CA ALA A 474 -10.91 25.65 -22.36
C ALA A 474 -11.53 27.04 -22.09
N LEU A 475 -11.21 27.65 -20.94
CA LEU A 475 -11.62 29.03 -20.64
C LEU A 475 -10.97 30.04 -21.59
N ARG A 476 -9.68 29.87 -21.91
CA ARG A 476 -8.96 30.71 -22.90
C ARG A 476 -9.54 30.61 -24.32
N LEU A 477 -10.19 29.50 -24.65
CA LEU A 477 -10.89 29.28 -25.92
C LEU A 477 -12.34 29.82 -25.92
N GLY A 478 -12.76 30.50 -24.85
CA GLY A 478 -14.09 31.11 -24.75
C GLY A 478 -15.22 30.16 -24.37
N ALA A 479 -14.91 28.97 -23.83
CA ALA A 479 -15.95 28.06 -23.35
C ALA A 479 -16.58 28.59 -22.03
N PRO A 480 -17.90 28.48 -21.85
CA PRO A 480 -18.55 28.79 -20.58
C PRO A 480 -17.95 27.96 -19.43
N GLU A 481 -17.80 28.52 -18.24
CA GLU A 481 -17.26 27.83 -17.05
C GLU A 481 -17.81 26.40 -16.80
N PRO A 482 -19.14 26.14 -16.91
CA PRO A 482 -19.66 24.78 -16.73
C PRO A 482 -19.22 23.83 -17.85
N ALA A 483 -19.13 24.32 -19.09
CA ALA A 483 -18.67 23.51 -20.23
C ALA A 483 -17.15 23.25 -20.16
N ALA A 484 -16.36 24.26 -19.77
CA ALA A 484 -14.92 24.14 -19.55
C ALA A 484 -14.61 23.15 -18.42
N SER A 485 -15.33 23.22 -17.31
CA SER A 485 -15.20 22.30 -16.17
C SER A 485 -15.62 20.87 -16.53
N ALA A 486 -16.71 20.71 -17.29
CA ALA A 486 -17.16 19.41 -17.77
C ALA A 486 -16.16 18.78 -18.76
N ALA A 487 -15.64 19.56 -19.71
CA ALA A 487 -14.62 19.11 -20.65
C ALA A 487 -13.31 18.72 -19.96
N ALA A 488 -12.84 19.54 -19.01
CA ALA A 488 -11.66 19.25 -18.20
C ALA A 488 -11.86 17.98 -17.36
N GLY A 489 -13.02 17.81 -16.73
CA GLY A 489 -13.36 16.61 -15.98
C GLY A 489 -13.42 15.35 -16.83
N ALA A 490 -14.05 15.43 -18.01
CA ALA A 490 -14.16 14.29 -18.93
C ALA A 490 -12.80 13.87 -19.49
N ALA A 491 -12.00 14.82 -19.96
CA ALA A 491 -10.68 14.56 -20.50
C ALA A 491 -9.72 14.06 -19.41
N ALA A 492 -9.75 14.66 -18.22
CA ALA A 492 -8.95 14.20 -17.08
C ALA A 492 -9.34 12.80 -16.62
N GLY A 493 -10.63 12.50 -16.55
CA GLY A 493 -11.12 11.16 -16.20
C GLY A 493 -10.69 10.10 -17.21
N LEU A 494 -10.73 10.41 -18.51
CA LEU A 494 -10.25 9.51 -19.56
C LEU A 494 -8.73 9.31 -19.49
N ALA A 495 -7.95 10.39 -19.37
CA ALA A 495 -6.50 10.32 -19.27
C ALA A 495 -6.07 9.52 -18.02
N ALA A 496 -6.70 9.77 -16.87
CA ALA A 496 -6.48 9.04 -15.63
C ALA A 496 -6.80 7.55 -15.78
N ALA A 497 -7.93 7.22 -16.40
CA ALA A 497 -8.31 5.83 -16.65
C ALA A 497 -7.30 5.11 -17.55
N VAL A 498 -6.86 5.74 -18.65
CA VAL A 498 -5.85 5.16 -19.54
C VAL A 498 -4.52 4.95 -18.80
N ALA A 499 -4.03 5.97 -18.09
CA ALA A 499 -2.77 5.90 -17.35
C ALA A 499 -2.78 4.80 -16.29
N ALA A 500 -3.85 4.69 -15.50
CA ALA A 500 -4.00 3.65 -14.50
C ALA A 500 -4.05 2.24 -15.13
N GLN A 501 -4.74 2.10 -16.27
CA GLN A 501 -4.88 0.81 -16.96
C GLN A 501 -3.57 0.29 -17.54
N VAL A 502 -2.56 1.14 -17.79
CA VAL A 502 -1.23 0.70 -18.23
C VAL A 502 -0.60 -0.25 -17.21
N VAL A 503 -0.74 0.06 -15.91
CA VAL A 503 -0.23 -0.80 -14.83
C VAL A 503 -1.25 -1.84 -14.40
N TRP A 504 -2.53 -1.47 -14.37
CA TRP A 504 -3.58 -2.35 -13.87
C TRP A 504 -3.87 -3.54 -14.81
N THR A 505 -3.86 -3.35 -16.14
CA THR A 505 -4.25 -4.42 -17.08
C THR A 505 -3.33 -5.65 -16.97
N PRO A 506 -1.98 -5.53 -16.95
CA PRO A 506 -1.11 -6.68 -16.73
C PRO A 506 -1.37 -7.41 -15.40
N VAL A 507 -1.57 -6.65 -14.33
CA VAL A 507 -1.86 -7.17 -12.99
C VAL A 507 -3.20 -7.93 -12.98
N ASP A 508 -4.21 -7.37 -13.63
CA ASP A 508 -5.54 -7.93 -13.75
C ASP A 508 -5.53 -9.23 -14.58
N VAL A 509 -4.83 -9.27 -15.72
CA VAL A 509 -4.68 -10.49 -16.54
C VAL A 509 -4.05 -11.62 -15.73
N ILE A 510 -2.96 -11.34 -15.02
CA ILE A 510 -2.27 -12.33 -14.18
C ILE A 510 -3.19 -12.80 -13.05
N SER A 511 -3.86 -11.87 -12.37
CA SER A 511 -4.75 -12.17 -11.25
C SER A 511 -5.93 -13.04 -11.70
N GLN A 512 -6.61 -12.65 -12.78
CA GLN A 512 -7.76 -13.40 -13.30
C GLN A 512 -7.38 -14.81 -13.77
N ARG A 513 -6.23 -14.98 -14.44
CA ARG A 513 -5.73 -16.32 -14.82
C ARG A 513 -5.44 -17.19 -13.61
N LEU A 514 -5.00 -16.61 -12.49
CA LEU A 514 -4.85 -17.34 -11.22
C LEU A 514 -6.21 -17.68 -10.58
N MET A 515 -7.20 -16.77 -10.66
CA MET A 515 -8.54 -16.96 -10.07
C MET A 515 -9.32 -18.09 -10.74
N VAL A 516 -9.19 -18.25 -12.07
CA VAL A 516 -9.96 -19.24 -12.84
C VAL A 516 -9.37 -20.64 -12.84
N GLN A 517 -8.18 -20.84 -12.28
CA GLN A 517 -7.57 -22.17 -12.15
C GLN A 517 -8.48 -23.10 -11.36
N GLY A 518 -8.74 -24.29 -11.90
CA GLY A 518 -9.72 -25.24 -11.33
C GLY A 518 -11.03 -25.31 -12.11
N ASN A 519 -11.29 -24.33 -12.99
CA ASN A 519 -12.27 -24.50 -14.06
C ASN A 519 -11.70 -25.42 -15.16
N PRO A 520 -12.55 -26.03 -16.01
CA PRO A 520 -12.13 -26.92 -17.11
C PRO A 520 -11.24 -26.28 -18.20
N CYS A 521 -10.82 -25.02 -18.04
CA CYS A 521 -10.00 -24.24 -18.96
C CYS A 521 -9.23 -23.17 -18.13
N PRO A 522 -7.91 -22.90 -18.32
CA PRO A 522 -7.03 -23.27 -19.43
C PRO A 522 -5.85 -24.20 -19.06
N SER A 523 -5.10 -24.58 -20.11
CA SER A 523 -4.06 -25.62 -20.27
C SER A 523 -2.82 -25.55 -19.37
N SER A 524 -2.64 -24.50 -18.55
CA SER A 524 -1.43 -24.30 -17.77
C SER A 524 -1.71 -23.98 -16.31
N ARG A 525 -1.16 -24.80 -15.41
CA ARG A 525 -1.21 -24.56 -13.97
C ARG A 525 -0.10 -23.57 -13.57
N TYR A 526 -0.51 -22.49 -12.94
CA TYR A 526 0.34 -21.43 -12.40
C TYR A 526 0.54 -21.63 -10.90
N ARG A 527 1.80 -21.59 -10.46
CA ARG A 527 2.17 -21.71 -9.03
C ARG A 527 1.99 -20.39 -8.27
N GLY A 528 1.96 -19.25 -8.98
CA GLY A 528 1.80 -17.91 -8.39
C GLY A 528 1.90 -16.81 -9.45
N GLY A 529 1.85 -15.53 -9.02
CA GLY A 529 1.86 -14.36 -9.92
C GLY A 529 3.10 -14.24 -10.80
N LEU A 530 4.29 -14.48 -10.25
CA LEU A 530 5.56 -14.44 -10.98
C LEU A 530 5.68 -15.59 -12.00
N ASP A 531 5.21 -16.78 -11.64
CA ASP A 531 5.17 -17.94 -12.55
C ASP A 531 4.20 -17.68 -13.71
N ALA A 532 3.01 -17.13 -13.40
CA ALA A 532 2.04 -16.70 -14.41
C ALA A 532 2.61 -15.63 -15.34
N PHE A 533 3.25 -14.58 -14.80
CA PHE A 533 3.91 -13.56 -15.62
C PHE A 533 4.93 -14.16 -16.58
N ARG A 534 5.86 -14.99 -16.10
CA ARG A 534 6.90 -15.61 -16.94
C ARG A 534 6.30 -16.50 -18.02
N LYS A 535 5.33 -17.34 -17.68
CA LYS A 535 4.66 -18.23 -18.63
C LYS A 535 3.89 -17.46 -19.70
N ILE A 536 3.14 -16.42 -19.32
CA ILE A 536 2.38 -15.58 -20.27
C ILE A 536 3.33 -14.85 -21.21
N VAL A 537 4.42 -14.27 -20.70
CA VAL A 537 5.42 -13.60 -21.54
C VAL A 537 6.11 -14.57 -22.48
N ALA A 538 6.41 -15.80 -22.03
CA ALA A 538 7.02 -16.83 -22.86
C ALA A 538 6.06 -17.37 -23.95
N SER A 539 4.76 -17.50 -23.66
CA SER A 539 3.78 -18.11 -24.58
C SER A 539 3.05 -17.11 -25.48
N GLU A 540 2.71 -15.93 -24.97
CA GLU A 540 1.89 -14.90 -25.64
C GLU A 540 2.63 -13.58 -25.86
N GLY A 541 3.87 -13.47 -25.38
CA GLY A 541 4.64 -12.23 -25.41
C GLY A 541 4.08 -11.15 -24.48
N LEU A 542 4.64 -9.93 -24.58
CA LEU A 542 4.16 -8.78 -23.82
C LEU A 542 2.71 -8.40 -24.16
N ARG A 543 2.26 -8.73 -25.38
CA ARG A 543 0.91 -8.44 -25.85
C ARG A 543 -0.15 -9.28 -25.12
N GLY A 544 0.22 -10.46 -24.61
CA GLY A 544 -0.64 -11.28 -23.75
C GLY A 544 -1.01 -10.60 -22.43
N LEU A 545 -0.11 -9.79 -21.85
CA LEU A 545 -0.35 -9.05 -20.60
C LEU A 545 -1.32 -7.88 -20.77
N TYR A 546 -1.40 -7.29 -21.97
CA TYR A 546 -2.30 -6.18 -22.30
C TYR A 546 -3.56 -6.63 -23.01
N ARG A 547 -3.86 -7.92 -22.96
CA ARG A 547 -5.04 -8.48 -23.59
C ARG A 547 -6.30 -7.92 -22.94
N GLY A 548 -7.22 -7.41 -23.76
CA GLY A 548 -8.44 -6.76 -23.25
C GLY A 548 -8.23 -5.34 -22.69
N PHE A 549 -7.09 -4.68 -22.94
CA PHE A 549 -6.83 -3.31 -22.51
C PHE A 549 -7.93 -2.32 -22.92
N GLY A 550 -8.31 -2.31 -24.20
CA GLY A 550 -9.39 -1.44 -24.70
C GLY A 550 -10.76 -1.74 -24.04
N MET A 551 -11.08 -3.02 -23.85
CA MET A 551 -12.29 -3.43 -23.13
C MET A 551 -12.24 -3.05 -21.65
N SER A 552 -11.05 -2.99 -21.04
CA SER A 552 -10.86 -2.57 -19.65
C SER A 552 -11.18 -1.09 -19.47
N ILE A 553 -10.72 -0.24 -20.39
CA ILE A 553 -11.10 1.20 -20.43
C ILE A 553 -12.61 1.34 -20.65
N LEU A 554 -13.16 0.61 -21.63
CA LEU A 554 -14.58 0.66 -21.97
C LEU A 554 -15.49 0.14 -20.85
N THR A 555 -14.99 -0.71 -19.96
CA THR A 555 -15.75 -1.16 -18.78
C THR A 555 -15.70 -0.11 -17.67
N TYR A 556 -14.53 0.52 -17.48
CA TYR A 556 -14.29 1.42 -16.34
C TYR A 556 -14.98 2.78 -16.49
N ALA A 557 -14.89 3.40 -17.67
CA ALA A 557 -15.47 4.73 -17.89
C ALA A 557 -17.00 4.77 -17.71
N PRO A 558 -17.81 3.85 -18.30
CA PRO A 558 -19.24 3.77 -18.03
C PRO A 558 -19.55 3.40 -16.58
N SER A 559 -18.74 2.55 -15.95
CA SER A 559 -18.94 2.19 -14.54
C SER A 559 -18.88 3.42 -13.64
N ASN A 560 -17.86 4.27 -13.84
CA ASN A 560 -17.72 5.50 -13.06
C ASN A 560 -18.84 6.51 -13.35
N ALA A 561 -19.22 6.67 -14.62
CA ALA A 561 -20.30 7.59 -15.00
C ALA A 561 -21.63 7.18 -14.34
N VAL A 562 -22.00 5.90 -14.43
CA VAL A 562 -23.20 5.35 -13.79
C VAL A 562 -23.11 5.49 -12.28
N TRP A 563 -21.95 5.20 -11.69
CA TRP A 563 -21.77 5.31 -10.24
C TRP A 563 -22.04 6.74 -9.75
N TRP A 564 -21.39 7.76 -10.33
CA TRP A 564 -21.60 9.15 -9.91
C TRP A 564 -23.03 9.63 -10.16
N ALA A 565 -23.62 9.29 -11.31
CA ALA A 565 -24.99 9.66 -11.62
C ALA A 565 -26.00 9.05 -10.64
N THR A 566 -25.89 7.75 -10.37
CA THR A 566 -26.76 7.07 -9.40
C THR A 566 -26.50 7.57 -7.98
N TYR A 567 -25.25 7.79 -7.59
CA TYR A 567 -24.91 8.31 -6.27
C TYR A 567 -25.54 9.68 -6.02
N SER A 568 -25.40 10.61 -6.97
CA SER A 568 -26.00 11.95 -6.87
C SER A 568 -27.53 11.91 -6.86
N LEU A 569 -28.15 11.04 -7.66
CA LEU A 569 -29.60 10.89 -7.69
C LEU A 569 -30.12 10.29 -6.38
N SER A 570 -29.50 9.21 -5.90
CA SER A 570 -29.85 8.57 -4.62
C SER A 570 -29.75 9.54 -3.45
N GLN A 571 -28.68 10.34 -3.37
CA GLN A 571 -28.55 11.36 -2.33
C GLN A 571 -29.68 12.40 -2.39
N LYS A 572 -29.98 12.95 -3.58
CA LYS A 572 -31.06 13.94 -3.74
C LYS A 572 -32.42 13.37 -3.32
N THR A 573 -32.73 12.16 -3.75
CA THR A 573 -34.01 11.50 -3.42
C THR A 573 -34.12 11.20 -1.93
N ILE A 574 -33.07 10.65 -1.30
CA ILE A 574 -33.08 10.29 0.11
C ILE A 574 -33.16 11.55 0.99
N TRP A 575 -32.39 12.60 0.68
CA TRP A 575 -32.47 13.86 1.41
C TRP A 575 -33.81 14.57 1.25
N SER A 576 -34.39 14.55 0.05
CA SER A 576 -35.75 15.07 -0.19
C SER A 576 -36.80 14.31 0.64
N GLY A 577 -36.68 12.98 0.76
CA GLY A 577 -37.58 12.17 1.57
C GLY A 577 -37.42 12.39 3.08
N ILE A 578 -36.17 12.52 3.56
CA ILE A 578 -35.88 12.82 4.97
C ILE A 578 -36.37 14.23 5.35
N GLY A 579 -36.21 15.21 4.46
CA GLY A 579 -36.76 16.56 4.65
C GLY A 579 -38.27 16.55 4.83
N CYS A 580 -39.02 15.80 4.01
CA CYS A 580 -40.46 15.64 4.17
C CYS A 580 -40.83 14.96 5.50
N TYR A 581 -40.11 13.91 5.90
CA TYR A 581 -40.36 13.18 7.16
C TYR A 581 -40.08 14.02 8.41
N LEU A 582 -39.01 14.82 8.41
CA LEU A 582 -38.66 15.74 9.51
C LEU A 582 -39.68 16.89 9.64
N CYS A 583 -40.19 17.41 8.52
CA CYS A 583 -41.27 18.41 8.52
C CYS A 583 -42.62 17.85 9.02
N GLU A 584 -42.86 16.53 8.91
CA GLU A 584 -44.14 15.90 9.23
C GLU A 584 -44.23 15.38 10.68
N TYR A 585 -43.11 14.97 11.31
CA TYR A 585 -43.14 14.32 12.64
C TYR A 585 -42.47 15.06 13.80
N GLY A 586 -41.74 16.17 13.59
CA GLY A 586 -41.23 17.01 14.69
C GLY A 586 -40.34 16.30 15.74
N VAL A 587 -39.68 15.18 15.40
CA VAL A 587 -38.84 14.40 16.32
C VAL A 587 -37.37 14.42 15.87
N GLY A 588 -36.49 14.91 16.74
CA GLY A 588 -35.03 14.97 16.54
C GLY A 588 -34.43 16.38 16.49
N VAL A 589 -35.11 17.38 17.07
CA VAL A 589 -34.67 18.78 17.11
C VAL A 589 -33.63 18.95 18.21
N GLN A 590 -32.42 19.37 17.84
CA GLN A 590 -31.51 20.01 18.77
C GLN A 590 -31.55 21.49 18.44
N GLU A 591 -32.30 22.25 19.23
CA GLU A 591 -32.28 23.72 19.19
C GLU A 591 -30.87 24.16 19.62
N ILE A 592 -30.18 24.84 18.72
CA ILE A 592 -29.01 25.65 19.06
C ILE A 592 -29.46 27.08 18.85
N ASP A 593 -29.65 27.80 19.96
CA ASP A 593 -29.95 29.24 19.96
C ASP A 593 -28.76 29.99 19.34
N ALA A 594 -28.82 30.22 18.03
CA ALA A 594 -28.05 31.25 17.37
C ALA A 594 -28.94 32.50 17.29
N GLY A 595 -28.53 33.56 17.98
CA GLY A 595 -29.17 34.86 17.89
C GLY A 595 -29.30 35.32 16.44
N GLU A 596 -30.43 35.98 16.15
CA GLU A 596 -30.81 36.57 14.85
C GLU A 596 -31.06 35.58 13.70
N GLY A 597 -32.25 34.98 13.70
CA GLY A 597 -33.16 35.06 12.55
C GLY A 597 -32.99 34.09 11.37
N ASP A 598 -32.13 33.07 11.41
CA ASP A 598 -32.15 31.99 10.41
C ASP A 598 -31.81 30.63 11.02
N SER A 599 -32.83 29.80 11.25
CA SER A 599 -32.67 28.45 11.83
C SER A 599 -32.22 27.46 10.75
N SER A 600 -30.90 27.30 10.56
CA SER A 600 -30.38 26.27 9.66
C SER A 600 -30.48 24.87 10.30
N LEU A 601 -31.46 24.06 9.89
CA LEU A 601 -31.57 22.64 10.26
C LEU A 601 -30.38 21.86 9.69
N GLN A 602 -29.49 21.33 10.54
CA GLN A 602 -28.43 20.43 10.11
C GLN A 602 -28.70 18.97 10.51
N PRO A 603 -28.72 18.00 9.57
CA PRO A 603 -28.95 16.60 9.90
C PRO A 603 -27.77 16.01 10.69
N GLY A 604 -28.08 15.24 11.73
CA GLY A 604 -27.08 14.59 12.57
C GLY A 604 -26.14 13.67 11.78
N TYR A 605 -24.87 13.58 12.21
CA TYR A 605 -23.82 12.89 11.45
C TYR A 605 -24.13 11.41 11.15
N LYS A 606 -24.84 10.71 12.06
CA LYS A 606 -25.23 9.31 11.85
C LYS A 606 -26.15 9.20 10.64
N THR A 607 -27.11 10.11 10.53
CA THR A 607 -28.02 10.21 9.39
C THR A 607 -27.24 10.47 8.10
N VAL A 608 -26.32 11.43 8.11
CA VAL A 608 -25.45 11.71 6.95
C VAL A 608 -24.68 10.46 6.51
N MET A 609 -24.07 9.73 7.46
CA MET A 609 -23.33 8.50 7.15
C MET A 609 -24.22 7.38 6.59
N VAL A 610 -25.43 7.20 7.12
CA VAL A 610 -26.39 6.22 6.59
C VAL A 610 -26.81 6.58 5.17
N VAL A 611 -27.18 7.84 4.92
CA VAL A 611 -27.60 8.31 3.60
C VAL A 611 -26.48 8.13 2.58
N GLN A 612 -25.25 8.52 2.93
CA GLN A 612 -24.09 8.34 2.07
C GLN A 612 -23.79 6.85 1.80
N GLY A 613 -23.87 6.00 2.82
CA GLY A 613 -23.63 4.56 2.70
C GLY A 613 -24.65 3.86 1.81
N VAL A 614 -25.94 4.16 1.98
CA VAL A 614 -27.04 3.61 1.16
C VAL A 614 -26.93 4.11 -0.28
N SER A 615 -26.68 5.41 -0.48
CA SER A 615 -26.48 5.98 -1.81
C SER A 615 -25.29 5.33 -2.54
N ALA A 616 -24.19 5.08 -1.81
CA ALA A 616 -23.01 4.41 -2.35
C ALA A 616 -23.31 2.94 -2.72
N ALA A 617 -24.10 2.23 -1.92
CA ALA A 617 -24.53 0.86 -2.22
C ALA A 617 -25.38 0.81 -3.51
N MET A 618 -26.37 1.70 -3.62
CA MET A 618 -27.23 1.80 -4.80
C MET A 618 -26.41 2.11 -6.06
N ALA A 619 -25.47 3.05 -5.96
CA ALA A 619 -24.56 3.41 -7.03
C ALA A 619 -23.65 2.26 -7.45
N GLY A 620 -23.05 1.55 -6.49
CA GLY A 620 -22.23 0.36 -6.74
C GLY A 620 -23.01 -0.73 -7.46
N GLY A 621 -24.23 -1.00 -7.01
CA GLY A 621 -25.12 -1.99 -7.61
C GLY A 621 -25.59 -1.64 -9.02
N ALA A 622 -25.98 -0.38 -9.26
CA ALA A 622 -26.39 0.09 -10.58
C ALA A 622 -25.22 0.05 -11.58
N ALA A 623 -24.04 0.52 -11.18
CA ALA A 623 -22.83 0.44 -11.98
C ALA A 623 -22.48 -1.01 -12.32
N ALA A 624 -22.58 -1.93 -11.33
CA ALA A 624 -22.34 -3.35 -11.53
C ALA A 624 -23.27 -3.95 -12.59
N LEU A 625 -24.56 -3.63 -12.53
CA LEU A 625 -25.60 -4.15 -13.43
C LEU A 625 -25.42 -3.65 -14.87
N VAL A 626 -25.20 -2.34 -15.04
CA VAL A 626 -25.05 -1.72 -16.38
C VAL A 626 -23.78 -2.21 -17.07
N THR A 627 -22.68 -2.37 -16.32
CA THR A 627 -21.37 -2.72 -16.90
C THR A 627 -21.06 -4.21 -16.94
N MET A 628 -21.97 -5.06 -16.44
CA MET A 628 -21.77 -6.49 -16.39
C MET A 628 -21.44 -7.13 -17.75
N PRO A 629 -22.11 -6.78 -18.86
CA PRO A 629 -21.77 -7.35 -20.17
C PRO A 629 -20.34 -7.03 -20.62
N LEU A 630 -19.91 -5.78 -20.44
CA LEU A 630 -18.57 -5.32 -20.81
C LEU A 630 -17.50 -6.04 -19.99
N ASP A 631 -17.76 -6.22 -18.70
CA ASP A 631 -16.85 -6.93 -17.80
C ASP A 631 -16.77 -8.43 -18.12
N THR A 632 -17.88 -9.09 -18.43
CA THR A 632 -17.86 -10.51 -18.83
C THR A 632 -17.07 -10.71 -20.12
N ILE A 633 -17.25 -9.83 -21.11
CA ILE A 633 -16.48 -9.86 -22.37
C ILE A 633 -15.00 -9.64 -22.10
N LYS A 634 -14.66 -8.62 -21.29
CA LYS A 634 -13.29 -8.32 -20.86
C LYS A 634 -12.63 -9.53 -20.19
N THR A 635 -13.25 -10.10 -19.16
CA THR A 635 -12.72 -11.25 -18.39
C THR A 635 -12.48 -12.45 -19.30
N ARG A 636 -13.42 -12.76 -20.19
CA ARG A 636 -13.25 -13.86 -21.16
C ARG A 636 -12.10 -13.61 -22.12
N MET A 637 -11.94 -12.38 -22.61
CA MET A 637 -10.80 -12.04 -23.45
C MET A 637 -9.47 -12.18 -22.73
N GLN A 638 -9.39 -11.86 -21.44
CA GLN A 638 -8.17 -11.90 -20.63
C GLN A 638 -7.76 -13.33 -20.25
N VAL A 639 -8.73 -14.22 -20.07
CA VAL A 639 -8.52 -15.56 -19.50
C VAL A 639 -8.56 -16.69 -20.53
N MET A 640 -9.48 -16.64 -21.50
CA MET A 640 -9.73 -17.80 -22.37
C MET A 640 -8.68 -17.91 -23.48
N ASP A 641 -8.27 -19.13 -23.81
CA ASP A 641 -7.39 -19.35 -24.96
C ASP A 641 -8.18 -19.22 -26.28
N GLY A 642 -7.52 -18.70 -27.33
CA GLY A 642 -8.13 -18.48 -28.65
C GLY A 642 -8.43 -19.76 -29.42
N GLY A 643 -7.89 -20.90 -28.99
CA GLY A 643 -7.99 -22.18 -29.70
C GLY A 643 -7.30 -22.13 -31.07
N GLY A 644 -6.18 -21.42 -31.18
CA GLY A 644 -5.48 -21.17 -32.46
C GLY A 644 -6.01 -19.98 -33.26
N GLU A 645 -7.17 -19.42 -32.89
CA GLU A 645 -7.73 -18.23 -33.54
C GLU A 645 -7.42 -16.92 -32.80
N PRO A 646 -7.35 -15.77 -33.53
CA PRO A 646 -7.18 -14.47 -32.90
C PRO A 646 -8.40 -14.09 -32.05
N ILE A 647 -8.14 -13.71 -30.80
CA ILE A 647 -9.18 -13.27 -29.86
C ILE A 647 -9.59 -11.83 -30.17
N THR A 648 -10.80 -11.68 -30.66
CA THR A 648 -11.43 -10.38 -30.95
C THR A 648 -12.73 -10.23 -30.17
N VAL A 649 -13.10 -8.98 -29.87
CA VAL A 649 -14.32 -8.64 -29.12
C VAL A 649 -15.56 -9.27 -29.78
N GLY A 650 -15.69 -9.12 -31.11
CA GLY A 650 -16.83 -9.64 -31.86
C GLY A 650 -16.97 -11.16 -31.77
N ARG A 651 -15.86 -11.91 -31.87
CA ARG A 651 -15.88 -13.37 -31.72
C ARG A 651 -16.19 -13.80 -30.29
N THR A 652 -15.65 -13.10 -29.29
CA THR A 652 -15.98 -13.37 -27.87
C THR A 652 -17.47 -13.17 -27.61
N VAL A 653 -18.06 -12.07 -28.12
CA VAL A 653 -19.50 -11.81 -28.05
C VAL A 653 -20.29 -12.89 -28.78
N GLN A 654 -19.90 -13.28 -29.99
CA GLN A 654 -20.57 -14.32 -30.75
C GLN A 654 -20.54 -15.68 -30.04
N ARG A 655 -19.40 -16.08 -29.46
CA ARG A 655 -19.28 -17.31 -28.66
C ARG A 655 -20.16 -17.24 -27.42
N LEU A 656 -20.16 -16.11 -26.72
CA LEU A 656 -20.96 -15.89 -25.51
C LEU A 656 -22.47 -15.96 -25.79
N ILE A 657 -22.94 -15.34 -26.88
CA ILE A 657 -24.34 -15.39 -27.32
C ILE A 657 -24.72 -16.82 -27.75
N LYS A 658 -23.82 -17.55 -28.44
CA LYS A 658 -24.05 -18.96 -28.81
C LYS A 658 -24.17 -19.89 -27.59
N GLU A 659 -23.45 -19.61 -26.50
CA GLU A 659 -23.44 -20.43 -25.28
C GLU A 659 -24.66 -20.28 -24.37
N GLY A 660 -25.38 -19.16 -24.43
CA GLY A 660 -26.48 -18.90 -23.49
C GLY A 660 -27.22 -17.59 -23.73
N GLY A 661 -27.18 -17.06 -24.95
CA GLY A 661 -27.80 -15.79 -25.33
C GLY A 661 -27.26 -14.60 -24.54
N TRP A 662 -28.06 -13.53 -24.49
CA TRP A 662 -27.73 -12.31 -23.74
C TRP A 662 -27.63 -12.53 -22.23
N GLY A 663 -28.27 -13.56 -21.69
CA GLY A 663 -28.18 -13.94 -20.27
C GLY A 663 -26.77 -14.39 -19.86
N ALA A 664 -25.97 -14.92 -20.80
CA ALA A 664 -24.60 -15.32 -20.53
C ALA A 664 -23.70 -14.14 -20.13
N CYS A 665 -23.99 -12.94 -20.62
CA CYS A 665 -23.30 -11.70 -20.26
C CYS A 665 -23.44 -11.34 -18.76
N TYR A 666 -24.47 -11.85 -18.08
CA TYR A 666 -24.78 -11.56 -16.68
C TYR A 666 -24.37 -12.67 -15.70
N ARG A 667 -23.64 -13.70 -16.18
CA ARG A 667 -23.10 -14.76 -15.30
C ARG A 667 -22.13 -14.18 -14.27
N GLY A 668 -22.44 -14.34 -12.98
CA GLY A 668 -21.64 -13.77 -11.89
C GLY A 668 -22.09 -12.39 -11.42
N LEU A 669 -23.27 -11.91 -11.88
CA LEU A 669 -23.83 -10.62 -11.46
C LEU A 669 -24.01 -10.54 -9.94
N GLY A 670 -24.52 -11.58 -9.28
CA GLY A 670 -24.75 -11.57 -7.83
C GLY A 670 -23.48 -11.25 -7.02
N PRO A 671 -22.40 -12.05 -7.15
CA PRO A 671 -21.13 -11.77 -6.49
C PRO A 671 -20.52 -10.41 -6.87
N ARG A 672 -20.66 -9.96 -8.14
CA ARG A 672 -20.20 -8.63 -8.57
C ARG A 672 -20.97 -7.51 -7.88
N TRP A 673 -22.30 -7.60 -7.88
CA TRP A 673 -23.20 -6.62 -7.28
C TRP A 673 -22.92 -6.50 -5.78
N ALA A 674 -22.85 -7.63 -5.07
CA ALA A 674 -22.52 -7.63 -3.64
C ALA A 674 -21.14 -7.01 -3.40
N SER A 675 -20.11 -7.45 -4.11
CA SER A 675 -18.75 -6.94 -3.96
C SER A 675 -18.65 -5.42 -4.23
N MET A 676 -19.27 -4.93 -5.31
CA MET A 676 -19.22 -3.51 -5.68
C MET A 676 -20.04 -2.63 -4.73
N SER A 677 -21.23 -3.07 -4.32
CA SER A 677 -22.06 -2.34 -3.35
C SER A 677 -21.37 -2.23 -1.99
N LEU A 678 -20.86 -3.35 -1.45
CA LEU A 678 -20.10 -3.35 -0.20
C LEU A 678 -18.82 -2.50 -0.33
N SER A 679 -18.06 -2.65 -1.41
CA SER A 679 -16.84 -1.85 -1.61
C SER A 679 -17.12 -0.35 -1.67
N ALA A 680 -18.22 0.07 -2.31
CA ALA A 680 -18.57 1.48 -2.43
C ALA A 680 -19.02 2.06 -1.08
N THR A 681 -19.89 1.35 -0.36
CA THR A 681 -20.33 1.74 0.99
C THR A 681 -19.14 1.84 1.93
N THR A 682 -18.30 0.81 1.96
CA THR A 682 -17.12 0.79 2.83
C THR A 682 -16.12 1.86 2.46
N MET A 683 -15.90 2.16 1.17
CA MET A 683 -15.00 3.26 0.79
C MET A 683 -15.43 4.60 1.41
N ILE A 684 -16.72 4.93 1.34
CA ILE A 684 -17.25 6.19 1.86
C ILE A 684 -17.24 6.19 3.40
N THR A 685 -17.73 5.12 4.04
CA THR A 685 -17.79 5.06 5.51
C THR A 685 -16.41 4.93 6.16
N THR A 686 -15.51 4.15 5.56
CA THR A 686 -14.11 4.04 6.01
C THR A 686 -13.36 5.34 5.82
N TYR A 687 -13.58 6.10 4.74
CA TYR A 687 -12.93 7.40 4.57
C TYR A 687 -13.36 8.38 5.67
N GLU A 688 -14.65 8.48 5.99
CA GLU A 688 -15.16 9.32 7.07
C GLU A 688 -14.66 8.85 8.45
N PHE A 689 -14.66 7.55 8.70
CA PHE A 689 -14.13 6.97 9.93
C PHE A 689 -12.63 7.22 10.08
N LEU A 690 -11.88 7.08 8.99
CA LEU A 690 -10.44 7.31 8.93
C LEU A 690 -10.10 8.77 9.19
N LYS A 691 -10.87 9.73 8.64
CA LYS A 691 -10.68 11.15 8.92
C LYS A 691 -10.82 11.47 10.40
N ARG A 692 -11.78 10.82 11.09
CA ARG A 692 -12.01 11.00 12.53
C ARG A 692 -10.91 10.40 13.39
N LEU A 693 -10.49 9.17 13.09
CA LEU A 693 -9.38 8.51 13.78
C LEU A 693 -8.04 9.23 13.58
N SER A 694 -7.94 10.03 12.53
CA SER A 694 -6.73 10.76 12.17
C SER A 694 -6.87 12.26 12.44
N ALA A 695 -7.89 12.72 13.16
CA ALA A 695 -8.01 14.13 13.55
C ALA A 695 -6.99 14.46 14.65
N LYS A 696 -6.31 15.61 14.54
CA LYS A 696 -5.42 16.12 15.59
C LYS A 696 -6.24 16.52 16.83
N GLY A 697 -5.78 16.16 18.02
CA GLY A 697 -6.41 16.56 19.30
C GLY A 697 -6.31 18.06 19.58
N GLN A 698 -7.22 18.59 20.41
CA GLN A 698 -7.32 20.03 20.72
C GLN A 698 -6.03 20.58 21.37
N GLU A 699 -5.39 19.79 22.24
CA GLU A 699 -4.12 20.13 22.90
C GLU A 699 -2.97 20.36 21.90
N SER A 700 -2.90 19.57 20.83
CA SER A 700 -1.89 19.73 19.78
C SER A 700 -1.99 21.06 19.03
N PHE A 701 -3.17 21.70 19.04
CA PHE A 701 -3.41 22.96 18.35
C PHE A 701 -3.16 24.17 19.26
N ASP A 702 -3.44 24.04 20.56
CA ASP A 702 -3.11 25.04 21.56
C ASP A 702 -1.59 25.13 21.78
N ASP A 703 -0.88 24.01 21.75
CA ASP A 703 0.59 24.01 21.75
C ASP A 703 1.18 24.61 20.46
N GLU A 704 0.56 24.40 19.30
CA GLU A 704 1.01 25.01 18.04
C GLU A 704 0.71 26.53 17.99
N LYS A 705 -0.40 26.99 18.58
CA LYS A 705 -0.72 28.43 18.73
C LYS A 705 0.13 29.12 19.79
N LYS A 706 0.46 28.42 20.88
CA LYS A 706 1.31 28.92 21.96
C LYS A 706 2.79 28.98 21.55
N ASN A 707 3.21 28.17 20.57
CA ASN A 707 4.52 28.30 19.91
C ASN A 707 4.56 29.33 18.77
N ARG A 708 3.40 29.83 18.30
CA ARG A 708 3.31 30.85 17.23
C ARG A 708 3.02 32.26 17.74
N ARG A 709 2.78 32.45 19.04
CA ARG A 709 2.79 33.75 19.73
C ARG A 709 4.07 33.84 20.55
#